data_AF-A0A3S4GGZ9-F1
#
_entry.id   AF-A0A3S4GGZ9-F1
#
_cell.length_a   1.000
_cell.length_b   1.000
_cell.length_c   1.000
_cell.angle_alpha   90.00
_cell.angle_beta   90.00
_cell.angle_gamma   90.00
#
_symmetry.space_group_name_H-M   'P 1'
#
loop_
_entity.id
_entity.type
_entity.pdbx_description
1 polymer ?
#
loop_
_entity_poly.entity_id
_entity_poly.type
_entity_poly.pdbx_seq_one_letter_code
_entity_poly.pdbx_strand_id
1 'polypeptide(L)'
;MSHPHDPFDTLKGAAPAPSSAARSKAVLAARAAFEAEQAKKTAPMPKGNPAGGRLMSIFTSLRRISIMDMRLPIGTAAIALLMLPLGLQLYNSTALTPTGGDVVPLEAPKESQPVKPDATPDADRSVVVPQPAEEVAVQTDALTEVAPVAPSVAPVPMAEMAPPPAPSPMLTQRMAANPTLMQQSMAPAGAQLTDSYNAMPPSQAGMPSGDSFEAFEEQRLKVAAEEPVSTFSLDVDTASYAYVRRMLEDGYVPERDAVRIEELINYFPYDYPAAESAEVPFRPTIAVFPTPWNAKTQLLEIGIKGFEPVLADTKSNLVFLIDTSGSMDSPDKLPLLKRAFGLLLDQLSDNDTVSIVTYAGSAGVALEPTSAAEKAKIMAALDQLAAGGSTAGAQGIELAYRLAEQARIDGGTNRVILATDGDFNVGIDDPDVLKDFIADKRGSGISLSVLGFGRGNLDDATMQALAQNGNGNASYISSFAEAKKVLVEEIGGTLHTIAKDVKVQVEFNPAVVSEYRLIGYETRHLNREDFNNDAVDAGDVGAGTTVTALYEITPVGAGQVDPLRYGSTESPQGSDEIAFLKMRYKMPDSAVSQLIEVPVTADLVYGDIADAGVNAQFAAAVAAFGQKIKSSAYGSAMSWAEIKALAQAGRGVDDGGYRAEFIRLVDMAALLKPDNTTSR
;
A
#
# COMPACT_ATOMS: atom_id res chain seq x y z
N MET A 1 -14.92 -69.28 3.63
CA MET A 1 -15.10 -69.05 5.09
C MET A 1 -15.35 -67.57 5.28
N SER A 2 -16.61 -67.24 5.52
CA SER A 2 -17.15 -65.91 5.76
C SER A 2 -16.80 -65.45 7.18
N HIS A 3 -15.96 -64.43 7.30
CA HIS A 3 -15.72 -63.76 8.58
C HIS A 3 -16.86 -62.75 8.85
N PRO A 4 -17.56 -62.85 9.99
CA PRO A 4 -18.68 -62.00 10.33
C PRO A 4 -18.24 -60.74 11.09
N HIS A 5 -18.93 -59.63 10.78
CA HIS A 5 -18.99 -58.36 11.52
C HIS A 5 -17.76 -57.44 11.49
N ASP A 6 -17.74 -56.59 10.46
CA ASP A 6 -17.09 -55.27 10.51
C ASP A 6 -17.94 -54.34 11.43
N PRO A 7 -17.39 -53.82 12.55
CA PRO A 7 -18.11 -52.97 13.49
C PRO A 7 -18.47 -51.58 12.93
N PHE A 8 -17.96 -51.20 11.75
CA PHE A 8 -18.16 -49.88 11.15
C PHE A 8 -19.28 -49.82 10.10
N ASP A 9 -19.91 -50.95 9.76
CA ASP A 9 -21.01 -50.96 8.77
C ASP A 9 -22.28 -50.22 9.27
N THR A 10 -22.37 -49.94 10.58
CA THR A 10 -23.46 -49.16 11.19
C THR A 10 -23.34 -47.65 11.00
N LEU A 11 -22.20 -47.14 10.51
CA LEU A 11 -21.94 -45.70 10.31
C LEU A 11 -22.25 -45.21 8.89
N LYS A 12 -22.70 -46.08 7.98
CA LYS A 12 -23.04 -45.72 6.58
C LYS A 12 -24.44 -45.11 6.40
N GLY A 13 -25.19 -44.91 7.48
CA GLY A 13 -26.51 -44.24 7.45
C GLY A 13 -26.42 -42.76 7.79
N ALA A 14 -27.26 -41.93 7.15
CA ALA A 14 -27.39 -40.52 7.50
C ALA A 14 -27.75 -40.33 8.99
N ALA A 15 -27.09 -39.37 9.65
CA ALA A 15 -27.32 -39.10 11.07
C ALA A 15 -28.80 -38.78 11.34
N PRO A 16 -29.45 -39.40 12.35
CA PRO A 16 -30.85 -39.13 12.64
C PRO A 16 -31.04 -37.69 13.09
N ALA A 17 -32.12 -37.05 12.60
CA ALA A 17 -32.44 -35.68 12.97
C ALA A 17 -32.56 -35.53 14.51
N PRO A 18 -32.03 -34.45 15.11
CA PRO A 18 -32.03 -34.28 16.55
C PRO A 18 -33.47 -34.26 17.08
N SER A 19 -33.71 -35.10 18.10
CA SER A 19 -35.01 -35.21 18.76
C SER A 19 -35.47 -33.85 19.28
N SER A 20 -36.78 -33.62 19.32
CA SER A 20 -37.36 -32.38 19.84
C SER A 20 -36.91 -32.08 21.27
N ALA A 21 -36.65 -33.12 22.06
CA ALA A 21 -36.10 -33.03 23.42
C ALA A 21 -34.63 -32.55 23.46
N ALA A 22 -33.80 -32.95 22.50
CA ALA A 22 -32.42 -32.46 22.41
C ALA A 22 -32.39 -30.97 22.00
N ARG A 23 -33.25 -30.57 21.05
CA ARG A 23 -33.41 -29.18 20.64
C ARG A 23 -33.90 -28.28 21.79
N SER A 24 -34.90 -28.71 22.56
CA SER A 24 -35.39 -27.92 23.71
C SER A 24 -34.32 -27.74 24.79
N LYS A 25 -33.52 -28.78 25.06
CA LYS A 25 -32.42 -28.71 26.02
C LYS A 25 -31.30 -27.78 25.56
N ALA A 26 -30.97 -27.78 24.27
CA ALA A 26 -29.98 -26.87 23.69
C ALA A 26 -30.44 -25.40 23.76
N VAL A 27 -31.71 -25.12 23.45
CA VAL A 27 -32.28 -23.77 23.54
C VAL A 27 -32.32 -23.26 24.99
N LEU A 28 -32.64 -24.14 25.95
CA LEU A 28 -32.59 -23.80 27.38
C LEU A 28 -31.17 -23.50 27.85
N ALA A 29 -30.18 -24.28 27.43
CA ALA A 29 -28.78 -24.04 27.75
C ALA A 29 -28.28 -22.71 27.15
N ALA A 30 -28.67 -22.40 25.91
CA ALA A 30 -28.32 -21.14 25.25
C ALA A 30 -28.94 -19.92 25.94
N ARG A 31 -30.21 -20.01 26.37
CA ARG A 31 -30.85 -18.92 27.16
C ARG A 31 -30.17 -18.72 28.51
N ALA A 32 -29.84 -19.79 29.22
CA ALA A 32 -29.16 -19.69 30.51
C ALA A 32 -27.77 -19.04 30.38
N ALA A 33 -27.02 -19.37 29.31
CA ALA A 33 -25.74 -18.73 29.03
C ALA A 33 -25.90 -17.24 28.68
N PHE A 34 -26.91 -16.88 27.90
CA PHE A 34 -27.20 -15.49 27.54
C PHE A 34 -27.60 -14.63 28.75
N GLU A 35 -28.45 -15.16 29.63
CA GLU A 35 -28.86 -14.47 30.86
C GLU A 35 -27.68 -14.27 31.83
N ALA A 36 -26.79 -15.27 31.95
CA ALA A 36 -25.58 -15.14 32.76
C ALA A 36 -24.64 -14.04 32.25
N GLU A 37 -24.57 -13.83 30.94
CA GLU A 37 -23.72 -12.81 30.32
C GLU A 37 -24.34 -11.40 30.43
N GLN A 38 -25.67 -11.29 30.33
CA GLN A 38 -26.40 -10.04 30.58
C GLN A 38 -26.28 -9.58 32.05
N ALA A 39 -26.30 -10.52 33.00
CA ALA A 39 -26.12 -10.22 34.43
C ALA A 39 -24.72 -9.68 34.75
N LYS A 40 -23.68 -10.08 33.99
CA LYS A 40 -22.33 -9.50 34.12
C LYS A 40 -22.25 -8.07 33.58
N LYS A 41 -22.99 -7.75 32.51
CA LYS A 41 -22.99 -6.42 31.87
C LYS A 41 -23.75 -5.35 32.66
N THR A 42 -24.61 -5.74 33.59
CA THR A 42 -25.49 -4.82 34.34
C THR A 42 -25.05 -4.55 35.79
N ALA A 43 -23.89 -5.04 36.21
CA ALA A 43 -23.34 -4.73 37.54
C ALA A 43 -22.67 -3.34 37.57
N PRO A 44 -23.12 -2.39 38.42
CA PRO A 44 -22.48 -1.09 38.54
C PRO A 44 -21.14 -1.18 39.30
N MET A 45 -20.05 -0.67 38.70
CA MET A 45 -18.75 -0.56 39.37
C MET A 45 -18.79 0.53 40.47
N PRO A 46 -18.32 0.25 41.70
CA PRO A 46 -18.18 1.27 42.72
C PRO A 46 -16.93 2.12 42.48
N LYS A 47 -17.10 3.45 42.46
CA LYS A 47 -16.02 4.44 42.53
C LYS A 47 -15.43 4.46 43.95
N GLY A 48 -14.11 4.37 44.09
CA GLY A 48 -13.41 4.75 45.32
C GLY A 48 -12.01 4.14 45.47
N ASN A 49 -11.00 5.00 45.63
CA ASN A 49 -9.62 4.65 45.99
C ASN A 49 -9.50 4.48 47.51
N PRO A 50 -8.78 3.47 48.01
CA PRO A 50 -7.91 3.71 49.16
C PRO A 50 -6.52 3.06 49.02
N ALA A 51 -5.51 3.84 49.39
CA ALA A 51 -4.16 3.39 49.67
C ALA A 51 -4.13 2.50 50.94
N GLY A 52 -3.36 1.42 50.88
CA GLY A 52 -2.80 0.74 52.07
C GLY A 52 -3.53 -0.52 52.57
N GLY A 53 -2.96 -1.68 52.23
CA GLY A 53 -3.24 -2.99 52.85
C GLY A 53 -4.22 -3.84 52.02
N ARG A 54 -3.95 -5.10 51.65
CA ARG A 54 -3.05 -6.11 52.21
C ARG A 54 -2.64 -7.09 51.10
N LEU A 55 -1.33 -7.37 51.03
CA LEU A 55 -0.78 -8.65 50.63
C LEU A 55 -1.48 -9.75 51.44
N MET A 56 -2.30 -10.59 50.79
CA MET A 56 -2.65 -11.99 51.14
C MET A 56 -3.98 -12.37 50.45
N SER A 57 -3.92 -12.90 49.23
CA SER A 57 -4.98 -13.77 48.70
C SER A 57 -4.54 -14.74 47.58
N ILE A 58 -3.27 -14.71 47.15
CA ILE A 58 -2.74 -15.66 46.14
C ILE A 58 -2.61 -17.10 46.70
N PHE A 59 -2.77 -17.31 48.01
CA PHE A 59 -2.58 -18.63 48.64
C PHE A 59 -3.83 -19.53 48.80
N THR A 60 -4.97 -19.22 48.19
CA THR A 60 -6.18 -20.07 48.32
C THR A 60 -6.94 -20.37 47.02
N SER A 61 -6.26 -20.60 45.88
CA SER A 61 -6.90 -21.29 44.75
C SER A 61 -6.04 -22.34 44.03
N LEU A 62 -5.06 -22.91 44.74
CA LEU A 62 -4.20 -24.00 44.23
C LEU A 62 -4.43 -25.33 44.97
N ARG A 63 -5.70 -25.65 45.25
CA ARG A 63 -6.16 -26.99 45.68
C ARG A 63 -7.30 -27.49 44.81
N ARG A 64 -7.05 -27.69 43.51
CA ARG A 64 -7.69 -28.76 42.72
C ARG A 64 -7.10 -28.90 41.32
N ILE A 65 -5.84 -29.36 41.20
CA ILE A 65 -5.40 -30.00 39.95
C ILE A 65 -4.68 -31.28 40.35
N SER A 66 -5.27 -32.40 39.90
CA SER A 66 -4.77 -33.75 40.09
C SER A 66 -3.56 -33.98 39.18
N ILE A 67 -2.56 -34.62 39.76
CA ILE A 67 -1.37 -35.19 39.12
C ILE A 67 -1.82 -36.24 38.10
N MET A 68 -1.44 -36.11 36.83
CA MET A 68 -0.59 -37.11 36.15
C MET A 68 -0.03 -36.55 34.83
N ASP A 69 1.24 -36.90 34.59
CA ASP A 69 2.06 -36.66 33.40
C ASP A 69 2.67 -35.26 33.19
N MET A 70 3.65 -35.00 34.07
CA MET A 70 4.76 -34.08 33.82
C MET A 70 6.01 -34.90 33.46
N ARG A 71 6.51 -34.75 32.23
CA ARG A 71 7.92 -34.97 31.89
C ARG A 71 8.46 -33.68 31.28
N LEU A 72 9.05 -32.86 32.16
CA LEU A 72 9.95 -31.76 31.83
C LEU A 72 11.33 -32.28 31.39
N PRO A 73 12.18 -31.41 30.83
CA PRO A 73 13.41 -31.14 31.56
C PRO A 73 13.48 -29.67 32.03
N ILE A 74 13.70 -29.56 33.33
CA ILE A 74 13.95 -28.34 34.10
C ILE A 74 15.40 -27.95 33.85
N GLY A 75 15.63 -26.91 33.04
CA GLY A 75 16.98 -26.38 32.78
C GLY A 75 17.12 -24.86 32.94
N THR A 76 16.03 -24.09 32.92
CA THR A 76 16.11 -22.62 32.77
C THR A 76 15.81 -21.84 34.06
N ALA A 77 15.12 -22.42 35.03
CA ALA A 77 14.68 -21.69 36.24
C ALA A 77 15.80 -21.41 37.26
N ALA A 78 16.93 -22.12 37.20
CA ALA A 78 18.02 -21.94 38.18
C ALA A 78 18.94 -20.75 37.87
N ILE A 79 18.96 -20.26 36.62
CA ILE A 79 19.85 -19.16 36.19
C ILE A 79 19.24 -17.80 36.58
N ALA A 80 17.90 -17.67 36.54
CA ALA A 80 17.21 -16.43 36.89
C ALA A 80 17.32 -16.07 38.39
N LEU A 81 17.44 -17.05 39.28
CA LEU A 81 17.53 -16.82 40.73
C LEU A 81 18.93 -16.42 41.21
N LEU A 82 19.98 -16.63 40.41
CA LEU A 82 21.35 -16.21 40.74
C LEU A 82 21.72 -14.83 40.20
N MET A 83 21.05 -14.34 39.14
CA MET A 83 21.39 -13.06 38.51
C MET A 83 20.79 -11.83 39.20
N LEU A 84 19.65 -11.97 39.89
CA LEU A 84 19.01 -10.85 40.60
C LEU A 84 19.86 -10.25 41.75
N PRO A 85 20.52 -11.03 42.62
CA PRO A 85 21.35 -10.43 43.66
C PRO A 85 22.65 -9.79 43.12
N LEU A 86 23.14 -10.22 41.95
CA LEU A 86 24.34 -9.67 41.33
C LEU A 86 24.09 -8.31 40.66
N GLY A 87 22.91 -8.13 40.04
CA GLY A 87 22.51 -6.86 39.42
C GLY A 87 22.33 -5.72 40.42
N LEU A 88 21.79 -6.02 41.61
CA LEU A 88 21.64 -5.05 42.71
C LEU A 88 22.98 -4.63 43.32
N GLN A 89 23.99 -5.50 43.29
CA GLN A 89 25.32 -5.21 43.82
C GLN A 89 26.20 -4.39 42.85
N LEU A 90 26.01 -4.54 41.54
CA LEU A 90 26.66 -3.69 40.53
C LEU A 90 26.05 -2.28 40.45
N TYR A 91 24.73 -2.15 40.62
CA TYR A 91 24.05 -0.85 40.58
C TYR A 91 24.51 0.09 41.70
N ASN A 92 24.77 -0.45 42.90
CA ASN A 92 25.22 0.37 44.04
C ASN A 92 26.73 0.67 44.06
N SER A 93 27.54 0.07 43.17
CA SER A 93 29.01 0.21 43.18
C SER A 93 29.58 1.03 42.03
N THR A 94 28.75 1.54 41.11
CA THR A 94 29.19 2.27 39.90
C THR A 94 28.54 3.65 39.76
N ALA A 95 28.49 4.43 40.84
CA ALA A 95 28.31 5.88 40.75
C ALA A 95 29.69 6.56 40.89
N LEU A 96 30.39 6.71 39.76
CA LEU A 96 31.63 7.49 39.66
C LEU A 96 31.27 8.99 39.56
N THR A 97 31.69 9.74 40.58
CA THR A 97 31.65 11.20 40.66
C THR A 97 32.79 11.81 39.82
N PRO A 98 32.55 12.84 38.99
CA PRO A 98 33.62 13.74 38.56
C PRO A 98 33.77 14.86 39.60
N THR A 99 35.03 15.14 39.96
CA THR A 99 35.45 16.21 40.85
C THR A 99 35.80 17.48 40.04
N GLY A 100 35.47 18.66 40.60
CA GLY A 100 36.21 19.90 40.36
C GLY A 100 35.50 20.99 39.53
N GLY A 101 35.09 22.07 40.20
CA GLY A 101 34.71 23.34 39.54
C GLY A 101 33.96 24.29 40.48
N ASP A 102 34.66 25.29 41.01
CA ASP A 102 34.16 26.33 41.92
C ASP A 102 32.96 27.11 41.36
N VAL A 103 31.86 27.23 42.13
CA VAL A 103 30.92 28.37 42.00
C VAL A 103 30.31 28.75 43.37
N VAL A 104 30.29 30.06 43.60
CA VAL A 104 29.87 30.89 44.74
C VAL A 104 28.44 30.58 45.26
N PRO A 105 28.13 30.73 46.58
CA PRO A 105 26.79 30.49 47.11
C PRO A 105 25.84 31.65 46.77
N LEU A 106 24.72 31.35 46.11
CA LEU A 106 23.60 32.28 45.92
C LEU A 106 22.48 31.94 46.91
N GLU A 107 22.04 32.97 47.64
CA GLU A 107 20.95 32.98 48.60
C GLU A 107 19.60 32.56 48.00
N ALA A 108 18.80 31.88 48.82
CA ALA A 108 17.42 31.51 48.53
C ALA A 108 16.48 32.72 48.49
N PRO A 109 15.60 32.86 47.48
CA PRO A 109 14.47 33.76 47.56
C PRO A 109 13.29 33.10 48.28
N LYS A 110 12.70 33.87 49.19
CA LYS A 110 11.54 33.53 50.01
C LYS A 110 10.24 33.43 49.20
N GLU A 111 9.40 32.53 49.67
CA GLU A 111 7.97 32.37 49.45
C GLU A 111 7.19 33.71 49.49
N SER A 112 6.31 33.93 48.50
CA SER A 112 5.22 34.91 48.58
C SER A 112 3.92 34.28 48.08
N GLN A 113 2.94 34.20 48.99
CA GLN A 113 1.56 33.75 48.80
C GLN A 113 0.64 34.91 48.35
N PRO A 114 -0.62 34.64 47.94
CA PRO A 114 -1.25 35.22 46.75
C PRO A 114 -2.14 36.45 47.02
N VAL A 115 -2.36 37.25 45.97
CA VAL A 115 -3.34 38.35 45.96
C VAL A 115 -4.64 37.87 45.31
N LYS A 116 -5.75 38.04 46.04
CA LYS A 116 -7.14 37.84 45.58
C LYS A 116 -7.66 39.05 44.80
N PRO A 117 -8.64 38.86 43.89
CA PRO A 117 -9.27 39.92 43.11
C PRO A 117 -10.47 40.53 43.85
N ASP A 118 -10.70 41.84 43.66
CA ASP A 118 -11.94 42.50 44.04
C ASP A 118 -12.62 43.12 42.81
N ALA A 119 -13.93 42.91 42.76
CA ALA A 119 -14.91 43.48 41.84
C ALA A 119 -15.23 44.94 42.26
N THR A 120 -15.93 45.83 41.55
CA THR A 120 -17.20 45.75 40.82
C THR A 120 -17.47 47.12 40.13
N PRO A 121 -18.53 47.26 39.31
CA PRO A 121 -18.67 48.27 38.25
C PRO A 121 -19.48 49.51 38.64
N ASP A 122 -19.45 50.54 37.79
CA ASP A 122 -20.61 51.41 37.63
C ASP A 122 -20.66 52.09 36.24
N ALA A 123 -21.89 52.33 35.79
CA ALA A 123 -22.29 52.75 34.44
C ALA A 123 -22.62 54.25 34.38
N ASP A 124 -22.41 54.90 33.23
CA ASP A 124 -23.45 55.74 32.61
C ASP A 124 -23.19 56.02 31.11
N ARG A 125 -24.28 56.36 30.44
CA ARG A 125 -24.67 56.25 29.03
C ARG A 125 -24.08 57.28 28.06
N SER A 126 -24.02 56.91 26.78
CA SER A 126 -24.77 57.63 25.72
C SER A 126 -24.80 56.84 24.41
N VAL A 127 -25.97 56.86 23.78
CA VAL A 127 -26.42 56.14 22.58
C VAL A 127 -26.47 57.12 21.42
N VAL A 128 -25.97 56.77 20.23
CA VAL A 128 -26.51 57.26 18.94
C VAL A 128 -26.31 56.19 17.85
N VAL A 129 -27.41 55.87 17.17
CA VAL A 129 -27.56 55.02 15.96
C VAL A 129 -27.51 55.94 14.72
N PRO A 130 -27.12 55.45 13.54
CA PRO A 130 -28.14 55.43 12.48
C PRO A 130 -28.17 54.15 11.63
N GLN A 131 -29.38 53.85 11.16
CA GLN A 131 -29.78 52.82 10.22
C GLN A 131 -30.08 53.48 8.84
N PRO A 132 -30.62 52.79 7.80
CA PRO A 132 -30.11 52.81 6.43
C PRO A 132 -31.04 53.56 5.45
N ALA A 133 -30.67 53.61 4.16
CA ALA A 133 -31.57 54.03 3.08
C ALA A 133 -31.42 53.12 1.83
N GLU A 134 -32.55 52.50 1.48
CA GLU A 134 -33.09 52.05 0.18
C GLU A 134 -32.82 53.01 -1.01
N GLU A 135 -33.01 52.76 -2.31
CA GLU A 135 -33.38 51.66 -3.23
C GLU A 135 -33.43 52.33 -4.64
N VAL A 136 -33.44 51.56 -5.75
CA VAL A 136 -34.29 51.74 -6.98
C VAL A 136 -33.64 51.23 -8.29
N ALA A 137 -34.23 50.13 -8.77
CA ALA A 137 -34.67 49.73 -10.14
C ALA A 137 -33.72 49.50 -11.34
N VAL A 138 -33.58 48.21 -11.69
CA VAL A 138 -34.03 47.49 -12.92
C VAL A 138 -34.19 48.24 -14.26
N GLN A 139 -33.47 47.77 -15.31
CA GLN A 139 -34.07 47.39 -16.61
C GLN A 139 -33.14 46.50 -17.48
N THR A 140 -33.74 45.45 -18.03
CA THR A 140 -33.26 44.52 -19.06
C THR A 140 -33.59 45.04 -20.47
N ASP A 141 -32.69 44.93 -21.47
CA ASP A 141 -32.95 44.16 -22.71
C ASP A 141 -31.78 44.09 -23.72
N ALA A 142 -31.59 42.87 -24.24
CA ALA A 142 -31.22 42.37 -25.57
C ALA A 142 -30.15 43.02 -26.53
N LEU A 143 -29.20 42.13 -26.90
CA LEU A 143 -28.67 41.79 -28.25
C LEU A 143 -27.99 42.86 -29.12
N THR A 144 -26.67 42.76 -29.35
CA THR A 144 -26.10 42.54 -30.71
C THR A 144 -24.64 42.01 -30.66
N GLU A 145 -24.41 41.01 -31.50
CA GLU A 145 -23.20 40.37 -32.03
C GLU A 145 -21.98 41.27 -32.34
N VAL A 146 -20.76 40.89 -31.90
CA VAL A 146 -19.49 41.19 -32.61
C VAL A 146 -18.42 40.12 -32.33
N ALA A 147 -17.82 39.62 -33.42
CA ALA A 147 -16.73 38.64 -33.51
C ALA A 147 -15.34 39.19 -33.11
N PRO A 148 -14.27 38.36 -33.00
CA PRO A 148 -13.06 38.69 -32.24
C PRO A 148 -12.00 39.42 -33.08
N VAL A 149 -11.26 40.33 -32.42
CA VAL A 149 -10.10 41.03 -32.99
C VAL A 149 -8.83 40.51 -32.34
N ALA A 150 -7.98 39.87 -33.14
CA ALA A 150 -6.60 39.52 -32.82
C ALA A 150 -5.67 40.76 -32.94
N PRO A 151 -4.58 40.84 -32.16
CA PRO A 151 -3.42 41.61 -32.55
C PRO A 151 -2.26 40.69 -32.96
N SER A 152 -1.85 40.89 -34.21
CA SER A 152 -0.61 40.42 -34.82
C SER A 152 0.61 41.04 -34.14
N VAL A 153 1.57 40.21 -33.73
CA VAL A 153 2.95 40.64 -33.48
C VAL A 153 3.89 39.67 -34.18
N ALA A 154 4.67 40.20 -35.12
CA ALA A 154 5.62 39.48 -35.95
C ALA A 154 6.84 38.97 -35.14
N PRO A 155 7.45 37.83 -35.53
CA PRO A 155 8.65 37.32 -34.87
C PRO A 155 9.93 38.02 -35.36
N VAL A 156 10.80 38.33 -34.39
CA VAL A 156 12.17 38.82 -34.59
C VAL A 156 13.09 37.64 -34.98
N PRO A 157 14.02 37.78 -35.94
CA PRO A 157 14.86 36.67 -36.37
C PRO A 157 16.02 36.45 -35.40
N MET A 158 16.12 35.25 -34.84
CA MET A 158 17.32 34.81 -34.11
C MET A 158 18.33 34.19 -35.07
N ALA A 159 19.58 34.60 -34.88
CA ALA A 159 20.74 34.27 -35.69
C ALA A 159 21.11 32.79 -35.60
N GLU A 160 21.49 32.26 -36.76
CA GLU A 160 22.05 30.93 -37.01
C GLU A 160 23.43 30.82 -36.34
N MET A 161 23.54 30.05 -35.26
CA MET A 161 24.82 29.64 -34.68
C MET A 161 25.30 28.35 -35.34
N ALA A 162 26.43 28.44 -36.04
CA ALA A 162 27.12 27.34 -36.67
C ALA A 162 27.67 26.30 -35.65
N PRO A 163 27.78 25.02 -36.02
CA PRO A 163 28.35 23.97 -35.17
C PRO A 163 29.88 24.11 -35.00
N PRO A 164 30.48 23.63 -33.89
CA PRO A 164 31.91 23.69 -33.66
C PRO A 164 32.71 22.74 -34.57
N PRO A 165 33.98 23.06 -34.90
CA PRO A 165 34.78 22.29 -35.84
C PRO A 165 35.33 20.98 -35.25
N ALA A 166 35.39 19.94 -36.08
CA ALA A 166 36.01 18.66 -35.79
C ALA A 166 37.55 18.78 -35.63
N PRO A 167 38.19 17.99 -34.75
CA PRO A 167 39.64 17.97 -34.62
C PRO A 167 40.30 17.25 -35.81
N SER A 168 41.33 17.89 -36.38
CA SER A 168 42.19 17.32 -37.43
C SER A 168 43.18 16.29 -36.88
N PRO A 169 43.63 15.30 -37.68
CA PRO A 169 44.49 14.22 -37.22
C PRO A 169 45.96 14.66 -37.20
N MET A 170 46.68 14.40 -36.10
CA MET A 170 48.14 14.54 -36.08
C MET A 170 48.84 13.25 -36.48
N LEU A 171 49.81 13.45 -37.37
CA LEU A 171 50.63 12.48 -38.05
C LEU A 171 51.61 11.76 -37.10
N THR A 172 51.83 10.50 -37.44
CA THR A 172 52.81 9.55 -36.94
C THR A 172 54.25 10.07 -36.95
N GLN A 173 55.01 9.81 -35.89
CA GLN A 173 56.48 9.78 -35.96
C GLN A 173 57.00 8.40 -35.54
N ARG A 174 57.63 7.73 -36.51
CA ARG A 174 58.31 6.43 -36.39
C ARG A 174 59.76 6.62 -35.95
N MET A 175 60.25 5.75 -35.07
CA MET A 175 61.64 5.25 -35.04
C MET A 175 61.56 3.78 -34.63
N ALA A 176 61.64 2.82 -35.56
CA ALA A 176 62.82 2.22 -36.19
C ALA A 176 63.55 1.21 -35.27
N ALA A 177 63.59 -0.03 -35.73
CA ALA A 177 64.12 -1.23 -35.08
C ALA A 177 65.63 -1.43 -35.30
N ASN A 178 66.28 -2.25 -34.46
CA ASN A 178 67.00 -3.43 -34.94
C ASN A 178 67.38 -4.43 -33.82
N PRO A 179 67.62 -5.71 -34.15
CA PRO A 179 67.66 -6.87 -33.24
C PRO A 179 69.08 -7.50 -33.13
N THR A 180 69.16 -8.77 -32.68
CA THR A 180 70.33 -9.70 -32.54
C THR A 180 71.21 -9.53 -31.29
N LEU A 181 71.72 -10.56 -30.57
CA LEU A 181 72.06 -11.96 -30.90
C LEU A 181 72.32 -12.81 -29.62
N MET A 182 72.28 -14.15 -29.78
CA MET A 182 72.84 -15.24 -28.94
C MET A 182 72.11 -15.68 -27.65
N GLN A 183 71.94 -16.95 -27.27
CA GLN A 183 71.98 -18.32 -27.83
C GLN A 183 72.40 -19.24 -26.67
N GLN A 184 71.69 -20.39 -26.53
CA GLN A 184 72.04 -21.57 -25.71
C GLN A 184 71.91 -21.40 -24.18
N SER A 185 71.35 -22.35 -23.40
CA SER A 185 71.20 -23.80 -23.60
C SER A 185 70.36 -24.43 -22.48
N MET A 186 69.85 -25.63 -22.76
CA MET A 186 69.46 -26.73 -21.86
C MET A 186 67.99 -26.85 -21.42
N ALA A 187 67.37 -27.93 -21.89
CA ALA A 187 66.45 -28.78 -21.11
C ALA A 187 67.19 -30.12 -20.84
N PRO A 188 66.69 -31.04 -19.98
CA PRO A 188 65.48 -31.01 -19.17
C PRO A 188 65.68 -31.50 -17.71
N ALA A 189 64.54 -31.66 -17.01
CA ALA A 189 64.28 -32.55 -15.86
C ALA A 189 64.27 -31.90 -14.46
N GLY A 190 63.11 -32.00 -13.80
CA GLY A 190 63.03 -31.90 -12.34
C GLY A 190 61.75 -31.28 -11.79
N ALA A 191 60.69 -32.08 -11.72
CA ALA A 191 59.67 -32.10 -10.66
C ALA A 191 58.91 -30.79 -10.28
N GLN A 192 57.63 -30.80 -10.67
CA GLN A 192 56.45 -30.47 -9.85
C GLN A 192 56.41 -29.10 -9.14
N LEU A 193 55.74 -28.13 -9.78
CA LEU A 193 54.75 -27.28 -9.11
C LEU A 193 53.60 -27.03 -10.11
N THR A 194 52.43 -27.57 -9.78
CA THR A 194 51.17 -27.27 -10.46
C THR A 194 50.70 -25.89 -10.03
N ASP A 195 50.96 -24.87 -10.85
CA ASP A 195 50.27 -23.58 -10.73
C ASP A 195 48.86 -23.72 -11.29
N SER A 196 47.95 -24.15 -10.43
CA SER A 196 46.52 -23.94 -10.57
C SER A 196 46.24 -22.43 -10.51
N TYR A 197 46.06 -21.82 -11.69
CA TYR A 197 45.33 -20.56 -11.81
C TYR A 197 43.91 -20.80 -11.30
N ASN A 198 43.69 -20.58 -10.00
CA ASN A 198 42.36 -20.35 -9.46
C ASN A 198 41.87 -19.02 -10.06
N ALA A 199 41.23 -19.10 -11.23
CA ALA A 199 40.26 -18.10 -11.62
C ALA A 199 39.20 -18.09 -10.51
N MET A 200 39.25 -17.08 -9.63
CA MET A 200 38.13 -16.82 -8.74
C MET A 200 36.89 -16.72 -9.62
N PRO A 201 35.83 -17.52 -9.39
CA PRO A 201 34.59 -17.29 -10.07
C PRO A 201 34.19 -15.84 -9.80
N PRO A 202 33.61 -15.12 -10.78
CA PRO A 202 33.06 -13.80 -10.51
C PRO A 202 32.17 -13.95 -9.28
N SER A 203 32.43 -13.14 -8.26
CA SER A 203 31.57 -13.06 -7.09
C SER A 203 30.15 -12.96 -7.61
N GLN A 204 29.34 -13.99 -7.39
CA GLN A 204 27.90 -13.87 -7.54
C GLN A 204 27.55 -12.69 -6.65
N ALA A 205 27.24 -11.54 -7.27
CA ALA A 205 26.65 -10.43 -6.55
C ALA A 205 25.40 -11.05 -5.92
N GLY A 206 25.47 -11.29 -4.60
CA GLY A 206 24.39 -11.95 -3.88
C GLY A 206 23.10 -11.26 -4.23
N MET A 207 22.04 -12.03 -4.50
CA MET A 207 20.71 -11.44 -4.61
C MET A 207 20.53 -10.50 -3.41
N PRO A 208 19.91 -9.31 -3.58
CA PRO A 208 19.62 -8.43 -2.45
C PRO A 208 18.86 -9.26 -1.41
N SER A 209 19.57 -9.65 -0.35
CA SER A 209 19.13 -10.67 0.59
C SER A 209 18.39 -9.95 1.71
N GLY A 210 17.06 -10.08 1.73
CA GLY A 210 16.25 -9.67 2.87
C GLY A 210 14.82 -9.24 2.61
N ASP A 211 14.40 -9.04 1.35
CA ASP A 211 12.99 -8.74 1.04
C ASP A 211 12.15 -10.03 1.17
N SER A 212 10.94 -9.92 1.75
CA SER A 212 10.04 -11.07 1.94
C SER A 212 8.67 -10.81 1.32
N PHE A 213 8.16 -11.80 0.56
CA PHE A 213 6.85 -11.75 -0.10
C PHE A 213 6.00 -12.93 0.34
N GLU A 214 4.70 -12.70 0.51
CA GLU A 214 3.75 -13.77 0.76
C GLU A 214 3.51 -14.59 -0.52
N ALA A 215 3.63 -15.92 -0.42
CA ALA A 215 3.35 -16.80 -1.54
C ALA A 215 1.83 -16.89 -1.76
N PHE A 216 1.39 -16.78 -3.02
CA PHE A 216 -0.02 -16.89 -3.38
C PHE A 216 -0.22 -17.76 -4.63
N GLU A 217 -1.40 -18.38 -4.74
CA GLU A 217 -1.79 -19.12 -5.93
C GLU A 217 -2.40 -18.16 -6.97
N GLU A 218 -1.91 -18.21 -8.21
CA GLU A 218 -2.49 -17.45 -9.32
C GLU A 218 -3.97 -17.81 -9.51
N GLN A 219 -4.81 -16.79 -9.78
CA GLN A 219 -6.22 -17.03 -10.04
C GLN A 219 -6.41 -18.00 -11.22
N ARG A 220 -7.08 -19.12 -10.94
CA ARG A 220 -7.40 -20.12 -11.94
C ARG A 220 -8.64 -19.72 -12.74
N LEU A 221 -8.74 -20.30 -13.93
CA LEU A 221 -9.93 -20.21 -14.77
C LEU A 221 -11.15 -20.74 -14.01
N LYS A 222 -12.23 -19.96 -13.98
CA LYS A 222 -13.51 -20.29 -13.37
C LYS A 222 -14.55 -20.55 -14.45
N VAL A 223 -15.46 -21.49 -14.19
CA VAL A 223 -16.59 -21.80 -15.08
C VAL A 223 -17.78 -20.94 -14.68
N ALA A 224 -18.25 -20.08 -15.59
CA ALA A 224 -19.30 -19.11 -15.29
C ALA A 224 -20.63 -19.77 -14.89
N ALA A 225 -20.93 -20.97 -15.40
CA ALA A 225 -22.12 -21.72 -15.02
C ALA A 225 -22.08 -22.26 -13.58
N GLU A 226 -20.89 -22.42 -12.98
CA GLU A 226 -20.69 -22.92 -11.62
C GLU A 226 -20.50 -21.77 -10.62
N GLU A 227 -19.60 -20.84 -10.96
CA GLU A 227 -19.28 -19.65 -10.18
C GLU A 227 -19.45 -18.41 -11.08
N PRO A 228 -20.66 -17.86 -11.27
CA PRO A 228 -20.87 -16.72 -12.18
C PRO A 228 -20.36 -15.38 -11.64
N VAL A 229 -19.90 -15.32 -10.39
CA VAL A 229 -19.67 -14.06 -9.68
C VAL A 229 -18.22 -13.92 -9.23
N SER A 230 -17.63 -12.76 -9.51
CA SER A 230 -16.32 -12.34 -9.00
C SER A 230 -16.48 -11.09 -8.15
N THR A 231 -15.86 -11.06 -6.97
CA THR A 231 -15.83 -9.87 -6.09
C THR A 231 -14.38 -9.51 -5.77
N PHE A 232 -14.05 -8.22 -5.77
CA PHE A 232 -12.73 -7.69 -5.38
C PHE A 232 -12.87 -6.27 -4.78
N SER A 233 -11.84 -5.83 -4.05
CA SER A 233 -11.75 -4.46 -3.50
C SER A 233 -11.19 -3.46 -4.51
N LEU A 234 -11.63 -2.21 -4.44
CA LEU A 234 -11.05 -1.14 -5.28
C LEU A 234 -9.69 -0.64 -4.76
N ASP A 235 -9.34 -0.93 -3.50
CA ASP A 235 -8.04 -0.57 -2.93
C ASP A 235 -6.90 -1.39 -3.58
N VAL A 236 -5.96 -0.71 -4.24
CA VAL A 236 -4.83 -1.31 -4.96
C VAL A 236 -3.55 -0.55 -4.65
N ASP A 237 -2.55 -1.26 -4.12
CA ASP A 237 -1.21 -0.72 -3.92
C ASP A 237 -0.40 -0.70 -5.23
N THR A 238 0.71 0.04 -5.26
CA THR A 238 1.58 0.16 -6.45
C THR A 238 3.02 -0.30 -6.19
N ALA A 239 3.28 -0.83 -4.99
CA ALA A 239 4.61 -1.20 -4.51
C ALA A 239 5.28 -2.28 -5.37
N SER A 240 4.53 -3.27 -5.87
CA SER A 240 5.09 -4.34 -6.71
C SER A 240 5.76 -3.80 -7.97
N TYR A 241 5.20 -2.77 -8.63
CA TYR A 241 5.83 -2.19 -9.82
C TYR A 241 7.18 -1.55 -9.50
N ALA A 242 7.23 -0.75 -8.43
CA ALA A 242 8.46 -0.08 -8.01
C ALA A 242 9.56 -1.10 -7.66
N TYR A 243 9.20 -2.22 -7.04
CA TYR A 243 10.11 -3.34 -6.79
C TYR A 243 10.57 -4.01 -8.09
N VAL A 244 9.66 -4.36 -9.00
CA VAL A 244 9.98 -4.98 -10.30
C VAL A 244 10.93 -4.10 -11.11
N ARG A 245 10.64 -2.79 -11.18
CA ARG A 245 11.52 -1.82 -11.84
C ARG A 245 12.92 -1.87 -11.22
N ARG A 246 13.02 -1.75 -9.89
CA ARG A 246 14.32 -1.79 -9.17
C ARG A 246 15.10 -3.05 -9.50
N MET A 247 14.47 -4.22 -9.42
CA MET A 247 15.13 -5.50 -9.67
C MET A 247 15.69 -5.55 -11.10
N LEU A 248 14.89 -5.15 -12.09
CA LEU A 248 15.33 -5.12 -13.48
C LEU A 248 16.47 -4.11 -13.68
N GLU A 249 16.38 -2.92 -13.09
CA GLU A 249 17.42 -1.87 -13.11
C GLU A 249 18.75 -2.34 -12.51
N ASP A 250 18.67 -3.11 -11.43
CA ASP A 250 19.84 -3.71 -10.77
C ASP A 250 20.36 -4.97 -11.50
N GLY A 251 19.70 -5.39 -12.59
CA GLY A 251 20.13 -6.52 -13.42
C GLY A 251 19.67 -7.89 -12.92
N TYR A 252 18.60 -7.93 -12.13
CA TYR A 252 18.02 -9.15 -11.57
C TYR A 252 16.60 -9.40 -12.08
N VAL A 253 16.23 -10.67 -12.22
CA VAL A 253 14.83 -11.06 -12.46
C VAL A 253 14.10 -11.01 -11.12
N PRO A 254 12.95 -10.32 -11.02
CA PRO A 254 12.19 -10.27 -9.77
C PRO A 254 11.67 -11.66 -9.38
N GLU A 255 11.50 -11.88 -8.08
CA GLU A 255 10.85 -13.09 -7.57
C GLU A 255 9.40 -13.19 -8.08
N ARG A 256 8.92 -14.43 -8.26
CA ARG A 256 7.60 -14.70 -8.83
C ARG A 256 6.47 -14.04 -8.04
N ASP A 257 6.52 -14.17 -6.72
CA ASP A 257 5.45 -13.71 -5.82
C ASP A 257 5.58 -12.22 -5.48
N ALA A 258 6.70 -11.59 -5.86
CA ALA A 258 6.85 -10.13 -5.83
C ALA A 258 6.13 -9.42 -6.99
N VAL A 259 5.65 -10.16 -8.01
CA VAL A 259 4.98 -9.62 -9.19
C VAL A 259 3.46 -9.77 -9.06
N ARG A 260 2.81 -8.69 -8.60
CA ARG A 260 1.37 -8.53 -8.48
C ARG A 260 0.84 -7.75 -9.68
N ILE A 261 0.12 -8.44 -10.57
CA ILE A 261 -0.17 -7.92 -11.92
C ILE A 261 -1.11 -6.72 -11.86
N GLU A 262 -2.05 -6.73 -10.93
CA GLU A 262 -2.95 -5.61 -10.66
C GLU A 262 -2.20 -4.36 -10.21
N GLU A 263 -1.16 -4.49 -9.38
CA GLU A 263 -0.35 -3.35 -8.93
C GLU A 263 0.54 -2.81 -10.06
N LEU A 264 1.03 -3.69 -10.94
CA LEU A 264 1.72 -3.30 -12.16
C LEU A 264 0.81 -2.49 -13.09
N ILE A 265 -0.42 -2.97 -13.32
CA ILE A 265 -1.41 -2.28 -14.16
C ILE A 265 -1.75 -0.91 -13.56
N ASN A 266 -2.03 -0.86 -12.25
CA ASN A 266 -2.51 0.33 -11.55
C ASN A 266 -1.41 1.34 -11.16
N TYR A 267 -0.13 1.03 -11.40
CA TYR A 267 0.96 2.00 -11.25
C TYR A 267 0.82 3.19 -12.21
N PHE A 268 0.20 3.00 -13.38
CA PHE A 268 0.17 4.01 -14.44
C PHE A 268 -1.09 4.88 -14.40
N PRO A 269 -0.98 6.16 -14.78
CA PRO A 269 -2.16 6.99 -14.99
C PRO A 269 -2.93 6.51 -16.23
N TYR A 270 -4.26 6.42 -16.10
CA TYR A 270 -5.20 6.18 -17.20
C TYR A 270 -6.17 7.35 -17.32
N ASP A 271 -6.42 7.78 -18.55
CA ASP A 271 -7.29 8.92 -18.85
C ASP A 271 -8.76 8.49 -18.94
N TYR A 272 -9.29 7.94 -17.85
CA TYR A 272 -10.72 7.66 -17.75
C TYR A 272 -11.47 8.92 -17.33
N PRO A 273 -12.69 9.14 -17.83
CA PRO A 273 -13.51 10.28 -17.42
C PRO A 273 -13.83 10.19 -15.93
N ALA A 274 -13.58 11.27 -15.20
CA ALA A 274 -13.95 11.37 -13.79
C ALA A 274 -15.47 11.36 -13.60
N ALA A 275 -15.90 11.04 -12.37
CA ALA A 275 -17.28 11.17 -11.96
C ALA A 275 -17.74 12.63 -12.07
N GLU A 276 -18.99 12.84 -12.48
CA GLU A 276 -19.53 14.18 -12.74
C GLU A 276 -19.87 14.96 -11.47
N SER A 277 -20.04 14.27 -10.34
CA SER A 277 -20.37 14.89 -9.06
C SER A 277 -19.87 14.06 -7.86
N ALA A 278 -19.76 14.71 -6.70
CA ALA A 278 -19.45 14.04 -5.44
C ALA A 278 -20.59 13.14 -4.92
N GLU A 279 -21.82 13.32 -5.40
CA GLU A 279 -22.99 12.52 -4.97
C GLU A 279 -22.91 11.07 -5.45
N VAL A 280 -22.38 10.88 -6.67
CA VAL A 280 -22.06 9.59 -7.26
C VAL A 280 -20.56 9.59 -7.53
N PRO A 281 -19.72 9.24 -6.54
CA PRO A 281 -18.29 9.56 -6.53
C PRO A 281 -17.44 8.74 -7.49
N PHE A 282 -18.03 7.87 -8.32
CA PHE A 282 -17.30 6.98 -9.21
C PHE A 282 -17.95 6.88 -10.58
N ARG A 283 -17.10 6.80 -11.62
CA ARG A 283 -17.52 6.52 -12.99
C ARG A 283 -16.78 5.30 -13.54
N PRO A 284 -17.48 4.18 -13.79
CA PRO A 284 -16.91 3.06 -14.52
C PRO A 284 -16.86 3.35 -16.03
N THR A 285 -15.81 2.86 -16.68
CA THR A 285 -15.56 2.84 -18.13
C THR A 285 -15.25 1.40 -18.50
N ILE A 286 -16.01 0.82 -19.41
CA ILE A 286 -15.95 -0.62 -19.72
C ILE A 286 -15.66 -0.81 -21.21
N ALA A 287 -14.76 -1.73 -21.52
CA ALA A 287 -14.47 -2.15 -22.88
C ALA A 287 -14.23 -3.66 -22.94
N VAL A 288 -14.67 -4.31 -24.02
CA VAL A 288 -14.38 -5.72 -24.30
C VAL A 288 -13.64 -5.82 -25.63
N PHE A 289 -12.48 -6.48 -25.67
CA PHE A 289 -11.65 -6.57 -26.88
C PHE A 289 -10.87 -7.89 -26.95
N PRO A 290 -10.31 -8.29 -28.11
CA PRO A 290 -9.60 -9.56 -28.23
C PRO A 290 -8.36 -9.64 -27.32
N THR A 291 -8.11 -10.81 -26.73
CA THR A 291 -6.92 -11.04 -25.89
C THR A 291 -5.66 -11.18 -26.74
N PRO A 292 -4.60 -10.38 -26.51
CA PRO A 292 -3.39 -10.41 -27.34
C PRO A 292 -2.61 -11.74 -27.31
N TRP A 293 -2.66 -12.47 -26.19
CA TRP A 293 -1.94 -13.74 -26.00
C TRP A 293 -2.81 -14.98 -26.24
N ASN A 294 -4.11 -14.82 -26.52
CA ASN A 294 -5.03 -15.95 -26.67
C ASN A 294 -6.19 -15.61 -27.60
N ALA A 295 -6.12 -16.09 -28.84
CA ALA A 295 -7.13 -15.80 -29.87
C ALA A 295 -8.53 -16.38 -29.60
N LYS A 296 -8.70 -17.20 -28.56
CA LYS A 296 -10.00 -17.77 -28.16
C LYS A 296 -10.70 -16.97 -27.07
N THR A 297 -10.03 -15.97 -26.49
CA THR A 297 -10.56 -15.21 -25.36
C THR A 297 -10.62 -13.73 -25.70
N GLN A 298 -11.35 -13.01 -24.87
CA GLN A 298 -11.45 -11.56 -24.89
C GLN A 298 -11.04 -11.02 -23.53
N LEU A 299 -10.53 -9.79 -23.50
CA LEU A 299 -10.32 -9.02 -22.30
C LEU A 299 -11.55 -8.13 -22.06
N LEU A 300 -12.11 -8.21 -20.86
CA LEU A 300 -13.05 -7.24 -20.32
C LEU A 300 -12.25 -6.30 -19.40
N GLU A 301 -12.09 -5.06 -19.83
CA GLU A 301 -11.46 -3.98 -19.07
C GLU A 301 -12.53 -3.18 -18.33
N ILE A 302 -12.28 -2.96 -17.04
CA ILE A 302 -13.10 -2.12 -16.17
C ILE A 302 -12.18 -1.05 -15.58
N GLY A 303 -12.23 0.14 -16.16
CA GLY A 303 -11.61 1.35 -15.62
C GLY A 303 -12.59 2.07 -14.69
N ILE A 304 -12.15 2.49 -13.50
CA ILE A 304 -12.97 3.23 -12.54
C ILE A 304 -12.20 4.48 -12.17
N LYS A 305 -12.85 5.65 -12.32
CA LYS A 305 -12.30 6.94 -11.92
C LYS A 305 -13.17 7.58 -10.85
N GLY A 306 -12.54 7.96 -9.75
CA GLY A 306 -13.15 8.70 -8.66
C GLY A 306 -13.46 10.14 -9.04
N PHE A 307 -14.36 10.78 -8.30
CA PHE A 307 -14.62 12.20 -8.38
C PHE A 307 -13.35 12.98 -8.04
N GLU A 308 -13.08 14.02 -8.83
CA GLU A 308 -11.99 14.96 -8.61
C GLU A 308 -12.59 16.30 -8.19
N PRO A 309 -12.58 16.62 -6.88
CA PRO A 309 -13.04 17.92 -6.43
C PRO A 309 -12.12 19.01 -6.98
N VAL A 310 -12.70 20.13 -7.38
CA VAL A 310 -11.92 21.36 -7.61
C VAL A 310 -11.32 21.74 -6.27
N LEU A 311 -10.01 21.50 -6.08
CA LEU A 311 -9.20 21.73 -4.87
C LEU A 311 -9.97 22.47 -3.77
N ALA A 312 -10.73 21.70 -2.99
CA ALA A 312 -11.39 22.24 -1.82
C ALA A 312 -10.31 22.48 -0.76
N ASP A 313 -10.39 23.61 -0.06
CA ASP A 313 -9.53 24.00 1.08
C ASP A 313 -9.80 23.12 2.32
N THR A 314 -9.77 21.80 2.12
CA THR A 314 -9.99 20.81 3.18
C THR A 314 -8.69 20.64 3.94
N LYS A 315 -8.70 21.06 5.20
CA LYS A 315 -7.52 21.06 6.05
C LYS A 315 -7.06 19.63 6.37
N SER A 316 -5.75 19.45 6.39
CA SER A 316 -5.09 18.19 6.68
C SER A 316 -4.21 18.30 7.93
N ASN A 317 -4.27 17.29 8.78
CA ASN A 317 -3.36 17.06 9.89
C ASN A 317 -2.51 15.82 9.57
N LEU A 318 -1.24 16.05 9.25
CA LEU A 318 -0.29 15.02 8.85
C LEU A 318 0.76 14.81 9.94
N VAL A 319 0.89 13.58 10.42
CA VAL A 319 1.94 13.19 11.36
C VAL A 319 2.95 12.32 10.62
N PHE A 320 4.17 12.84 10.47
CA PHE A 320 5.29 12.13 9.87
C PHE A 320 5.96 11.28 10.95
N LEU A 321 5.77 9.97 10.87
CA LEU A 321 6.44 8.99 11.72
C LEU A 321 7.66 8.47 10.98
N ILE A 322 8.84 8.97 11.33
CA ILE A 322 10.08 8.76 10.60
C ILE A 322 11.00 7.82 11.36
N ASP A 323 11.42 6.75 10.70
CA ASP A 323 12.52 5.90 11.13
C ASP A 323 13.84 6.66 11.02
N THR A 324 14.56 6.77 12.14
CA THR A 324 15.90 7.35 12.19
C THR A 324 16.92 6.33 12.69
N SER A 325 16.67 5.03 12.56
CA SER A 325 17.61 3.97 12.90
C SER A 325 18.90 4.07 12.07
N GLY A 326 19.97 3.41 12.52
CA GLY A 326 21.26 3.45 11.83
C GLY A 326 21.23 2.93 10.38
N SER A 327 20.27 2.07 10.04
CA SER A 327 20.13 1.53 8.67
C SER A 327 19.58 2.56 7.67
N MET A 328 19.01 3.67 8.15
CA MET A 328 18.48 4.78 7.36
C MET A 328 19.55 5.75 6.82
N ASP A 329 20.84 5.54 7.11
CA ASP A 329 21.94 6.45 6.77
C ASP A 329 22.35 6.44 5.28
N SER A 330 21.83 5.51 4.48
CA SER A 330 22.19 5.42 3.06
C SER A 330 21.54 6.54 2.21
N PRO A 331 22.15 6.98 1.10
CA PRO A 331 21.65 8.10 0.28
C PRO A 331 20.23 7.96 -0.29
N ASP A 332 19.77 6.71 -0.45
CA ASP A 332 18.46 6.31 -0.92
C ASP A 332 17.42 6.12 0.21
N LYS A 333 17.79 6.41 1.47
CA LYS A 333 16.91 6.33 2.65
C LYS A 333 16.61 7.69 3.27
N LEU A 334 17.04 8.00 4.50
CA LEU A 334 16.73 9.26 5.18
C LEU A 334 17.09 10.51 4.35
N PRO A 335 18.24 10.57 3.63
CA PRO A 335 18.54 11.68 2.72
C PRO A 335 17.58 11.80 1.52
N LEU A 336 17.03 10.68 1.02
CA LEU A 336 15.97 10.71 0.00
C LEU A 336 14.64 11.13 0.62
N LEU A 337 14.29 10.60 1.79
CA LEU A 337 13.10 10.94 2.56
C LEU A 337 13.00 12.44 2.81
N LYS A 338 14.05 13.09 3.32
CA LYS A 338 14.06 14.55 3.56
C LYS A 338 13.70 15.35 2.30
N ARG A 339 14.26 14.96 1.15
CA ARG A 339 13.97 15.59 -0.15
C ARG A 339 12.55 15.30 -0.62
N ALA A 340 12.09 14.06 -0.45
CA ALA A 340 10.77 13.60 -0.79
C ALA A 340 9.69 14.36 0.00
N PHE A 341 9.85 14.48 1.30
CA PHE A 341 8.91 15.20 2.18
C PHE A 341 8.90 16.69 1.88
N GLY A 342 10.01 17.26 1.41
CA GLY A 342 10.03 18.62 0.85
C GLY A 342 9.04 18.82 -0.31
N LEU A 343 8.88 17.82 -1.19
CA LEU A 343 7.89 17.84 -2.28
C LEU A 343 6.45 17.76 -1.75
N LEU A 344 6.21 16.91 -0.73
CA LEU A 344 4.90 16.82 -0.10
C LEU A 344 4.50 18.17 0.53
N LEU A 345 5.44 18.83 1.21
CA LEU A 345 5.21 20.16 1.80
C LEU A 345 4.90 21.24 0.75
N ASP A 346 5.31 21.08 -0.50
CA ASP A 346 4.93 21.97 -1.60
C ASP A 346 3.47 21.78 -2.07
N GLN A 347 2.84 20.66 -1.70
CA GLN A 347 1.43 20.40 -2.03
C GLN A 347 0.48 20.82 -0.92
N LEU A 348 1.00 21.14 0.28
CA LEU A 348 0.18 21.53 1.42
C LEU A 348 -0.24 22.99 1.32
N SER A 349 -1.47 23.25 1.74
CA SER A 349 -2.02 24.59 1.96
C SER A 349 -1.52 25.18 3.28
N ASP A 350 -1.62 26.51 3.42
CA ASP A 350 -1.28 27.21 4.67
C ASP A 350 -2.16 26.76 5.87
N ASN A 351 -3.31 26.15 5.59
CA ASN A 351 -4.25 25.65 6.60
C ASN A 351 -3.91 24.24 7.12
N ASP A 352 -2.94 23.56 6.51
CA ASP A 352 -2.53 22.23 6.92
C ASP A 352 -1.59 22.28 8.12
N THR A 353 -1.55 21.18 8.86
CA THR A 353 -0.72 21.01 10.05
C THR A 353 0.17 19.79 9.90
N VAL A 354 1.45 19.94 10.24
CA VAL A 354 2.45 18.88 10.19
C VAL A 354 3.07 18.70 11.58
N SER A 355 3.18 17.45 11.99
CA SER A 355 3.97 17.04 13.16
C SER A 355 5.02 16.01 12.74
N ILE A 356 6.16 15.95 13.44
CA ILE A 356 7.22 14.96 13.16
C ILE A 356 7.51 14.17 14.42
N VAL A 357 7.30 12.87 14.34
CA VAL A 357 7.73 11.87 15.33
C VAL A 357 8.87 11.08 14.72
N THR A 358 9.92 10.90 15.51
CA THR A 358 11.06 10.05 15.14
C THR A 358 11.06 8.83 16.02
N TYR A 359 11.47 7.70 15.47
CA TYR A 359 11.77 6.52 16.25
C TYR A 359 13.11 5.92 15.82
N ALA A 360 13.90 5.59 16.84
CA ALA A 360 15.07 4.75 16.77
C ALA A 360 15.18 4.07 18.13
N GLY A 361 16.28 4.21 18.88
CA GLY A 361 16.43 3.57 20.19
C GLY A 361 15.41 4.05 21.23
N SER A 362 14.74 5.17 20.95
CA SER A 362 13.60 5.73 21.67
C SER A 362 12.71 6.50 20.69
N ALA A 363 11.42 6.62 21.00
CA ALA A 363 10.51 7.51 20.27
C ALA A 363 10.58 8.94 20.83
N GLY A 364 10.49 9.93 19.94
CA GLY A 364 10.53 11.35 20.32
C GLY A 364 9.84 12.25 19.32
N VAL A 365 9.26 13.34 19.83
CA VAL A 365 8.69 14.41 19.00
C VAL A 365 9.82 15.31 18.52
N ALA A 366 10.07 15.31 17.22
CA ALA A 366 11.03 16.22 16.58
C ALA A 366 10.38 17.56 16.19
N LEU A 367 9.07 17.54 15.94
CA LEU A 367 8.27 18.74 15.66
C LEU A 367 6.85 18.58 16.20
N GLU A 368 6.47 19.47 17.11
CA GLU A 368 5.08 19.64 17.58
C GLU A 368 4.17 20.14 16.45
N PRO A 369 2.83 19.94 16.53
CA PRO A 369 1.90 20.39 15.50
C PRO A 369 2.17 21.83 15.04
N THR A 370 2.59 21.96 13.79
CA THR A 370 3.08 23.21 13.19
C THR A 370 2.34 23.45 11.87
N SER A 371 1.89 24.68 11.63
CA SER A 371 1.22 25.02 10.37
C SER A 371 2.17 24.84 9.18
N ALA A 372 1.65 24.32 8.07
CA ALA A 372 2.39 24.19 6.82
C ALA A 372 2.85 25.54 6.24
N ALA A 373 2.22 26.65 6.64
CA ALA A 373 2.70 28.00 6.35
C ALA A 373 4.10 28.27 6.95
N GLU A 374 4.46 27.60 8.04
CA GLU A 374 5.80 27.60 8.62
C GLU A 374 6.75 26.60 7.92
N LYS A 375 6.65 26.44 6.59
CA LYS A 375 7.41 25.45 5.81
C LYS A 375 8.91 25.42 6.15
N ALA A 376 9.54 26.58 6.33
CA ALA A 376 10.97 26.67 6.66
C ALA A 376 11.30 26.01 8.01
N LYS A 377 10.41 26.09 9.00
CA LYS A 377 10.58 25.45 10.30
C LYS A 377 10.41 23.93 10.20
N ILE A 378 9.44 23.48 9.42
CA ILE A 378 9.22 22.04 9.16
C ILE A 378 10.45 21.45 8.43
N MET A 379 10.93 22.13 7.39
CA MET A 379 12.14 21.73 6.67
C MET A 379 13.37 21.71 7.57
N ALA A 380 13.55 22.71 8.44
CA ALA A 380 14.66 22.72 9.39
C ALA A 380 14.61 21.54 10.38
N ALA A 381 13.41 21.13 10.82
CA ALA A 381 13.26 19.95 11.66
C ALA A 381 13.61 18.65 10.91
N LEU A 382 13.18 18.51 9.65
CA LEU A 382 13.58 17.40 8.78
C LEU A 382 15.11 17.36 8.55
N ASP A 383 15.72 18.51 8.28
CA ASP A 383 17.16 18.60 8.02
C ASP A 383 18.01 18.20 9.23
N GLN A 384 17.53 18.45 10.45
CA GLN A 384 18.20 18.08 11.70
C GLN A 384 18.15 16.58 12.03
N LEU A 385 17.31 15.79 11.34
CA LEU A 385 17.23 14.36 11.58
C LEU A 385 18.55 13.66 11.22
N ALA A 386 19.00 12.72 12.04
CA ALA A 386 20.20 11.94 11.78
C ALA A 386 19.92 10.47 12.07
N ALA A 387 20.48 9.59 11.24
CA ALA A 387 20.37 8.15 11.44
C ALA A 387 21.26 7.69 12.61
N GLY A 388 20.71 6.90 13.52
CA GLY A 388 21.45 6.34 14.65
C GLY A 388 20.57 5.58 15.66
N GLY A 389 21.16 4.58 16.32
CA GLY A 389 20.49 3.75 17.33
C GLY A 389 19.82 2.49 16.77
N SER A 390 19.30 1.65 17.68
CA SER A 390 18.43 0.50 17.38
C SER A 390 17.00 0.94 17.06
N THR A 391 16.06 0.04 16.79
CA THR A 391 14.67 0.36 16.43
C THR A 391 13.71 0.10 17.61
N ALA A 392 12.88 1.08 17.98
CA ALA A 392 11.86 0.97 19.03
C ALA A 392 10.52 1.53 18.54
N GLY A 393 9.97 0.96 17.47
CA GLY A 393 8.86 1.60 16.76
C GLY A 393 7.51 1.61 17.49
N ALA A 394 7.26 0.76 18.50
CA ALA A 394 5.95 0.70 19.20
C ALA A 394 5.61 2.04 19.84
N GLN A 395 6.59 2.60 20.53
CA GLN A 395 6.45 3.90 21.17
C GLN A 395 6.30 5.00 20.13
N GLY A 396 6.90 4.81 18.94
CA GLY A 396 6.78 5.72 17.80
C GLY A 396 5.36 5.78 17.27
N ILE A 397 4.75 4.62 16.97
CA ILE A 397 3.39 4.58 16.42
C ILE A 397 2.36 5.08 17.43
N GLU A 398 2.46 4.70 18.70
CA GLU A 398 1.60 5.22 19.76
C GLU A 398 1.71 6.74 19.92
N LEU A 399 2.94 7.28 19.88
CA LEU A 399 3.18 8.71 19.98
C LEU A 399 2.66 9.47 18.76
N ALA A 400 2.82 8.91 17.57
CA ALA A 400 2.29 9.49 16.34
C ALA A 400 0.76 9.60 16.37
N TYR A 401 0.06 8.52 16.75
CA TYR A 401 -1.40 8.57 16.90
C TYR A 401 -1.84 9.53 18.00
N ARG A 402 -1.10 9.63 19.10
CA ARG A 402 -1.40 10.60 20.17
C ARG A 402 -1.32 12.04 19.67
N LEU A 403 -0.29 12.39 18.89
CA LEU A 403 -0.18 13.73 18.28
C LEU A 403 -1.28 13.96 17.24
N ALA A 404 -1.57 12.94 16.42
CA ALA A 404 -2.65 13.02 15.44
C ALA A 404 -4.02 13.27 16.10
N GLU A 405 -4.29 12.63 17.25
CA GLU A 405 -5.49 12.86 18.06
C GLU A 405 -5.53 14.25 18.70
N GLN A 406 -4.39 14.76 19.18
CA GLN A 406 -4.30 16.09 19.80
C GLN A 406 -4.56 17.23 18.81
N ALA A 407 -4.07 17.09 17.59
CA ALA A 407 -4.23 18.08 16.51
C ALA A 407 -5.35 17.70 15.52
N ARG A 408 -6.26 16.80 15.91
CA ARG A 408 -7.28 16.26 15.01
C ARG A 408 -8.20 17.35 14.48
N ILE A 409 -8.44 17.32 13.17
CA ILE A 409 -9.33 18.24 12.47
C ILE A 409 -10.64 17.52 12.18
N ASP A 410 -11.74 18.01 12.77
CA ASP A 410 -13.09 17.53 12.47
C ASP A 410 -13.48 17.87 11.03
N GLY A 411 -13.93 16.88 10.26
CA GLY A 411 -14.25 17.03 8.84
C GLY A 411 -13.04 17.28 7.93
N GLY A 412 -11.81 17.22 8.48
CA GLY A 412 -10.56 17.31 7.74
C GLY A 412 -9.86 15.97 7.59
N THR A 413 -8.78 15.94 6.82
CA THR A 413 -7.94 14.74 6.66
C THR A 413 -7.04 14.58 7.87
N ASN A 414 -7.04 13.42 8.51
CA ASN A 414 -6.11 13.10 9.60
C ASN A 414 -5.34 11.83 9.24
N ARG A 415 -4.01 11.93 9.14
CA ARG A 415 -3.19 10.83 8.62
C ARG A 415 -1.83 10.76 9.29
N VAL A 416 -1.43 9.54 9.64
CA VAL A 416 -0.06 9.20 9.98
C VAL A 416 0.62 8.68 8.71
N ILE A 417 1.80 9.19 8.40
CA ILE A 417 2.65 8.70 7.32
C ILE A 417 3.89 8.08 7.96
N LEU A 418 3.95 6.76 7.96
CA LEU A 418 5.09 5.99 8.44
C LEU A 418 6.13 5.89 7.33
N ALA A 419 7.37 6.29 7.59
CA ALA A 419 8.47 6.21 6.65
C ALA A 419 9.65 5.44 7.25
N THR A 420 10.00 4.30 6.66
CA THR A 420 10.97 3.33 7.18
C THR A 420 11.73 2.64 6.05
N ASP A 421 12.80 1.91 6.35
CA ASP A 421 13.51 1.06 5.39
C ASP A 421 13.09 -0.42 5.41
N GLY A 422 12.00 -0.74 6.11
CA GLY A 422 11.39 -2.07 6.09
C GLY A 422 11.64 -2.91 7.32
N ASP A 423 12.51 -2.46 8.25
CA ASP A 423 12.66 -3.10 9.55
C ASP A 423 11.58 -2.62 10.54
N PHE A 424 10.42 -3.25 10.46
CA PHE A 424 9.31 -3.04 11.39
C PHE A 424 9.56 -3.70 12.74
N ASN A 425 10.67 -3.35 13.38
CA ASN A 425 10.89 -3.60 14.81
C ASN A 425 10.08 -2.59 15.65
N VAL A 426 8.77 -2.59 15.41
CA VAL A 426 7.78 -1.67 15.97
C VAL A 426 7.34 -2.11 17.37
N GLY A 427 8.16 -2.83 18.14
CA GLY A 427 8.02 -3.12 19.58
C GLY A 427 6.73 -3.81 20.06
N ILE A 428 5.76 -4.00 19.17
CA ILE A 428 4.72 -4.99 19.26
C ILE A 428 5.27 -6.18 18.47
N ASP A 429 5.93 -7.08 19.18
CA ASP A 429 6.60 -8.24 18.58
C ASP A 429 5.62 -9.22 17.89
N ASP A 430 4.31 -8.95 18.04
CA ASP A 430 3.21 -9.68 17.44
C ASP A 430 2.51 -8.82 16.35
N PRO A 431 2.71 -9.15 15.05
CA PRO A 431 2.07 -8.47 13.94
C PRO A 431 0.55 -8.34 14.08
N ASP A 432 -0.13 -9.29 14.70
CA ASP A 432 -1.59 -9.26 14.83
C ASP A 432 -2.06 -8.22 15.86
N VAL A 433 -1.30 -8.04 16.95
CA VAL A 433 -1.58 -6.99 17.94
C VAL A 433 -1.36 -5.59 17.34
N LEU A 434 -0.38 -5.45 16.45
CA LEU A 434 -0.14 -4.18 15.74
C LEU A 434 -1.27 -3.88 14.73
N LYS A 435 -1.76 -4.89 14.02
CA LYS A 435 -2.94 -4.76 13.15
C LYS A 435 -4.17 -4.35 13.94
N ASP A 436 -4.46 -5.00 15.06
CA ASP A 436 -5.61 -4.66 15.93
C ASP A 436 -5.51 -3.21 16.44
N PHE A 437 -4.32 -2.78 16.87
CA PHE A 437 -4.08 -1.41 17.31
C PHE A 437 -4.37 -0.39 16.21
N ILE A 438 -3.89 -0.65 14.98
CA ILE A 438 -4.13 0.24 13.84
C ILE A 438 -5.60 0.24 13.44
N ALA A 439 -6.27 -0.92 13.44
CA ALA A 439 -7.68 -1.05 13.13
C ALA A 439 -8.57 -0.28 14.13
N ASP A 440 -8.20 -0.30 15.43
CA ASP A 440 -8.84 0.51 16.47
C ASP A 440 -8.63 2.01 16.24
N LYS A 441 -7.39 2.42 15.91
CA LYS A 441 -7.06 3.82 15.64
C LYS A 441 -7.72 4.35 14.37
N ARG A 442 -7.87 3.54 13.34
CA ARG A 442 -8.68 3.85 12.17
C ARG A 442 -10.11 4.24 12.56
N GLY A 443 -10.71 3.57 13.55
CA GLY A 443 -12.03 3.92 14.09
C GLY A 443 -12.13 5.35 14.65
N SER A 444 -11.01 5.99 14.99
CA SER A 444 -10.96 7.40 15.42
C SER A 444 -10.94 8.41 14.27
N GLY A 445 -10.90 7.93 13.01
CA GLY A 445 -10.82 8.75 11.81
C GLY A 445 -9.39 9.17 11.43
N ILE A 446 -8.37 8.45 11.92
CA ILE A 446 -6.96 8.69 11.61
C ILE A 446 -6.43 7.53 10.77
N SER A 447 -6.06 7.82 9.52
CA SER A 447 -5.52 6.84 8.58
C SER A 447 -4.01 6.64 8.73
N LEU A 448 -3.47 5.53 8.24
CA LEU A 448 -2.03 5.23 8.19
C LEU A 448 -1.61 4.86 6.78
N SER A 449 -0.61 5.57 6.25
CA SER A 449 0.10 5.19 5.02
C SER A 449 1.53 4.81 5.33
N VAL A 450 2.10 3.88 4.57
CA VAL A 450 3.45 3.34 4.82
C VAL A 450 4.32 3.57 3.59
N LEU A 451 5.46 4.23 3.80
CA LEU A 451 6.48 4.54 2.80
C LEU A 451 7.76 3.77 3.11
N GLY A 452 8.08 2.79 2.27
CA GLY A 452 9.35 2.08 2.31
C GLY A 452 10.43 2.84 1.56
N PHE A 453 11.61 3.02 2.14
CA PHE A 453 12.74 3.73 1.56
C PHE A 453 13.99 2.85 1.43
N GLY A 454 14.74 3.05 0.35
CA GLY A 454 16.04 2.42 0.12
C GLY A 454 16.00 0.95 -0.31
N ARG A 455 17.17 0.32 -0.48
CA ARG A 455 17.29 -1.04 -1.04
C ARG A 455 17.41 -2.13 0.04
N GLY A 456 16.67 -3.23 -0.14
CA GLY A 456 16.74 -4.46 0.66
C GLY A 456 16.12 -4.38 2.05
N ASN A 457 15.74 -5.54 2.61
CA ASN A 457 15.07 -5.74 3.92
C ASN A 457 13.66 -5.16 4.03
N LEU A 458 12.92 -5.08 2.93
CA LEU A 458 11.52 -4.67 2.95
C LEU A 458 10.65 -5.86 3.33
N ASP A 459 10.00 -5.76 4.49
CA ASP A 459 8.88 -6.62 4.84
C ASP A 459 7.60 -6.07 4.17
N ASP A 460 7.44 -6.39 2.88
CA ASP A 460 6.30 -5.98 2.06
C ASP A 460 4.96 -6.48 2.64
N ALA A 461 4.94 -7.70 3.17
CA ALA A 461 3.74 -8.26 3.81
C ALA A 461 3.31 -7.43 5.02
N THR A 462 4.25 -7.06 5.89
CA THR A 462 3.96 -6.17 7.02
C THR A 462 3.54 -4.78 6.53
N MET A 463 4.24 -4.17 5.57
CA MET A 463 3.86 -2.87 5.00
C MET A 463 2.41 -2.85 4.51
N GLN A 464 2.04 -3.83 3.69
CA GLN A 464 0.70 -3.95 3.14
C GLN A 464 -0.33 -4.17 4.24
N ALA A 465 -0.05 -5.05 5.20
CA ALA A 465 -0.95 -5.30 6.31
C ALA A 465 -1.20 -4.02 7.13
N LEU A 466 -0.17 -3.24 7.46
CA LEU A 466 -0.33 -2.01 8.24
C LEU A 466 -1.12 -0.95 7.48
N ALA A 467 -0.84 -0.76 6.20
CA ALA A 467 -1.53 0.20 5.34
C ALA A 467 -3.02 -0.17 5.18
N GLN A 468 -3.31 -1.43 4.87
CA GLN A 468 -4.67 -1.96 4.72
C GLN A 468 -5.49 -1.84 6.01
N ASN A 469 -4.92 -2.21 7.17
CA ASN A 469 -5.62 -2.05 8.45
C ASN A 469 -5.79 -0.57 8.84
N GLY A 470 -4.97 0.31 8.29
CA GLY A 470 -4.96 1.75 8.55
C GLY A 470 -5.73 2.61 7.56
N ASN A 471 -6.42 2.04 6.56
CA ASN A 471 -7.07 2.76 5.47
C ASN A 471 -6.12 3.74 4.74
N GLY A 472 -4.93 3.27 4.42
CA GLY A 472 -4.00 3.99 3.56
C GLY A 472 -3.20 3.03 2.69
N ASN A 473 -2.24 3.58 1.96
CA ASN A 473 -1.52 2.88 0.91
C ASN A 473 -0.10 2.53 1.36
N ALA A 474 0.42 1.43 0.82
CA ALA A 474 1.83 1.06 0.93
C ALA A 474 2.55 1.44 -0.38
N SER A 475 3.59 2.27 -0.28
CA SER A 475 4.39 2.69 -1.43
C SER A 475 5.88 2.50 -1.16
N TYR A 476 6.62 2.18 -2.23
CA TYR A 476 8.06 1.98 -2.16
C TYR A 476 8.80 3.07 -2.94
N ILE A 477 9.64 3.83 -2.24
CA ILE A 477 10.37 4.97 -2.76
C ILE A 477 11.85 4.60 -2.92
N SER A 478 12.22 4.23 -4.15
CA SER A 478 13.60 3.90 -4.52
C SER A 478 14.35 5.03 -5.21
N SER A 479 13.64 6.08 -5.65
CA SER A 479 14.22 7.19 -6.38
C SER A 479 13.46 8.49 -6.12
N PHE A 480 14.07 9.62 -6.51
CA PHE A 480 13.41 10.92 -6.40
C PHE A 480 12.23 11.07 -7.37
N ALA A 481 12.29 10.42 -8.55
CA ALA A 481 11.17 10.38 -9.48
C ALA A 481 9.97 9.63 -8.86
N GLU A 482 10.24 8.51 -8.19
CA GLU A 482 9.23 7.74 -7.46
C GLU A 482 8.64 8.54 -6.29
N ALA A 483 9.50 9.21 -5.52
CA ALA A 483 9.06 10.09 -4.44
C ALA A 483 8.09 11.17 -4.94
N LYS A 484 8.38 11.79 -6.09
CA LYS A 484 7.51 12.78 -6.70
C LYS A 484 6.15 12.17 -7.07
N LYS A 485 6.14 11.04 -7.76
CA LYS A 485 4.89 10.34 -8.13
C LYS A 485 4.05 10.03 -6.88
N VAL A 486 4.62 9.31 -5.93
CA VAL A 486 3.92 8.85 -4.73
C VAL A 486 3.44 10.02 -3.87
N LEU A 487 4.28 11.03 -3.61
CA LEU A 487 3.91 12.10 -2.67
C LEU A 487 3.08 13.22 -3.29
N VAL A 488 3.27 13.52 -4.58
CA VAL A 488 2.58 14.61 -5.25
C VAL A 488 1.33 14.12 -5.96
N GLU A 489 1.46 13.06 -6.76
CA GLU A 489 0.38 12.60 -7.64
C GLU A 489 -0.59 11.66 -6.90
N GLU A 490 -0.07 10.80 -6.01
CA GLU A 490 -0.88 9.81 -5.29
C GLU A 490 -1.32 10.33 -3.92
N ILE A 491 -0.41 10.52 -2.97
CA ILE A 491 -0.75 10.93 -1.59
C ILE A 491 -1.32 12.34 -1.57
N GLY A 492 -0.70 13.31 -2.23
CA GLY A 492 -1.18 14.69 -2.30
C GLY A 492 -2.57 14.82 -2.95
N GLY A 493 -2.82 14.08 -4.03
CA GLY A 493 -4.11 14.08 -4.74
C GLY A 493 -5.24 13.30 -4.05
N THR A 494 -4.91 12.31 -3.22
CA THR A 494 -5.88 11.38 -2.60
C THR A 494 -6.10 11.60 -1.11
N LEU A 495 -5.58 12.70 -0.52
CA LEU A 495 -5.77 13.02 0.91
C LEU A 495 -7.25 13.05 1.32
N HIS A 496 -8.15 13.35 0.38
CA HIS A 496 -9.59 13.45 0.64
C HIS A 496 -10.29 12.14 0.28
N THR A 497 -10.78 11.42 1.29
CA THR A 497 -11.63 10.24 1.09
C THR A 497 -12.96 10.65 0.46
N ILE A 498 -13.28 10.08 -0.71
CA ILE A 498 -14.56 10.31 -1.40
C ILE A 498 -15.56 9.17 -1.15
N ALA A 499 -15.08 7.98 -0.78
CA ALA A 499 -15.91 6.88 -0.35
C ALA A 499 -15.14 5.88 0.52
N LYS A 500 -15.90 5.08 1.28
CA LYS A 500 -15.43 4.00 2.15
C LYS A 500 -15.99 2.67 1.70
N ASP A 501 -15.32 1.58 2.05
CA ASP A 501 -15.76 0.19 1.82
C ASP A 501 -16.18 -0.06 0.36
N VAL A 502 -15.28 0.26 -0.58
CA VAL A 502 -15.58 0.20 -2.01
C VAL A 502 -15.34 -1.21 -2.55
N LYS A 503 -16.44 -1.90 -2.87
CA LYS A 503 -16.45 -3.29 -3.37
C LYS A 503 -16.94 -3.33 -4.80
N VAL A 504 -16.26 -4.09 -5.64
CA VAL A 504 -16.67 -4.34 -7.02
C VAL A 504 -17.05 -5.80 -7.17
N GLN A 505 -18.19 -6.05 -7.82
CA GLN A 505 -18.67 -7.37 -8.16
C GLN A 505 -19.05 -7.42 -9.64
N VAL A 506 -18.61 -8.46 -10.33
CA VAL A 506 -18.96 -8.73 -11.73
C VAL A 506 -19.69 -10.06 -11.77
N GLU A 507 -20.88 -10.06 -12.36
CA GLU A 507 -21.71 -11.25 -12.58
C GLU A 507 -21.73 -11.58 -14.08
N PHE A 508 -21.20 -12.73 -14.47
CA PHE A 508 -21.08 -13.16 -15.87
C PHE A 508 -22.32 -13.91 -16.33
N ASN A 509 -22.76 -13.65 -17.56
CA ASN A 509 -23.85 -14.39 -18.17
C ASN A 509 -23.33 -15.73 -18.72
N PRO A 510 -23.72 -16.89 -18.14
CA PRO A 510 -23.23 -18.19 -18.59
C PRO A 510 -23.73 -18.59 -19.99
N ALA A 511 -24.69 -17.87 -20.56
CA ALA A 511 -25.12 -18.05 -21.95
C ALA A 511 -24.12 -17.49 -22.97
N VAL A 512 -23.32 -16.51 -22.56
CA VAL A 512 -22.39 -15.76 -23.44
C VAL A 512 -20.94 -16.04 -23.07
N VAL A 513 -20.64 -16.16 -21.78
CA VAL A 513 -19.31 -16.43 -21.24
C VAL A 513 -19.30 -17.85 -20.66
N SER A 514 -18.43 -18.73 -21.15
CA SER A 514 -18.26 -20.07 -20.56
C SER A 514 -17.32 -20.05 -19.36
N GLU A 515 -16.24 -19.27 -19.47
CA GLU A 515 -15.15 -19.26 -18.50
C GLU A 515 -14.61 -17.84 -18.32
N TYR A 516 -14.09 -17.53 -17.14
CA TYR A 516 -13.40 -16.26 -16.89
C TYR A 516 -12.28 -16.41 -15.86
N ARG A 517 -11.38 -15.43 -15.83
CA ARG A 517 -10.45 -15.20 -14.71
C ARG A 517 -10.20 -13.70 -14.53
N LEU A 518 -10.06 -13.24 -13.30
CA LEU A 518 -9.52 -11.91 -13.00
C LEU A 518 -7.99 -11.99 -13.08
N ILE A 519 -7.36 -11.05 -13.78
CA ILE A 519 -5.91 -11.00 -13.92
C ILE A 519 -5.35 -10.18 -12.75
N GLY A 520 -4.63 -10.84 -11.83
CA GLY A 520 -4.16 -10.25 -10.59
C GLY A 520 -5.17 -10.41 -9.44
N TYR A 521 -5.07 -9.53 -8.43
CA TYR A 521 -5.96 -9.48 -7.27
C TYR A 521 -6.00 -10.78 -6.44
N GLU A 522 -4.94 -11.58 -6.45
CA GLU A 522 -4.88 -12.84 -5.71
C GLU A 522 -4.95 -12.64 -4.19
N THR A 523 -4.29 -11.59 -3.68
CA THR A 523 -4.26 -11.26 -2.24
C THR A 523 -5.44 -10.41 -1.79
N ARG A 524 -6.29 -9.94 -2.72
CA ARG A 524 -7.46 -9.08 -2.45
C ARG A 524 -8.78 -9.67 -2.95
N HIS A 525 -8.82 -10.99 -3.12
CA HIS A 525 -10.06 -11.69 -3.47
C HIS A 525 -11.04 -11.64 -2.29
N LEU A 526 -12.28 -11.23 -2.57
CA LEU A 526 -13.37 -11.22 -1.59
C LEU A 526 -14.36 -12.34 -1.90
N ASN A 527 -14.92 -12.95 -0.86
CA ASN A 527 -15.98 -13.94 -1.05
C ASN A 527 -17.24 -13.26 -1.59
N ARG A 528 -18.14 -14.04 -2.19
CA ARG A 528 -19.40 -13.51 -2.75
C ARG A 528 -20.26 -12.86 -1.65
N GLU A 529 -20.32 -13.49 -0.49
CA GLU A 529 -21.03 -13.05 0.70
C GLU A 529 -20.50 -11.73 1.26
N ASP A 530 -19.22 -11.41 1.03
CA ASP A 530 -18.57 -10.20 1.54
C ASP A 530 -19.09 -8.94 0.83
N PHE A 531 -19.63 -9.07 -0.39
CA PHE A 531 -20.16 -7.94 -1.17
C PHE A 531 -21.31 -7.19 -0.46
N ASN A 532 -22.23 -7.93 0.17
CA ASN A 532 -23.35 -7.34 0.90
C ASN A 532 -23.08 -7.21 2.40
N ASN A 533 -21.93 -7.70 2.87
CA ASN A 533 -21.55 -7.63 4.27
C ASN A 533 -20.82 -6.32 4.55
N ASP A 534 -21.55 -5.33 5.08
CA ASP A 534 -20.99 -4.04 5.46
C ASP A 534 -19.97 -4.14 6.62
N ALA A 535 -19.80 -5.32 7.25
CA ALA A 535 -18.78 -5.57 8.27
C ALA A 535 -17.42 -6.00 7.69
N VAL A 536 -17.37 -6.42 6.42
CA VAL A 536 -16.09 -6.65 5.73
C VAL A 536 -15.65 -5.32 5.15
N ASP A 537 -14.47 -4.85 5.51
CA ASP A 537 -13.94 -3.60 4.97
C ASP A 537 -13.16 -3.87 3.69
N ALA A 538 -13.43 -3.13 2.62
CA ALA A 538 -12.74 -3.21 1.34
C ALA A 538 -11.83 -2.00 1.06
N GLY A 539 -11.55 -1.19 2.09
CA GLY A 539 -10.65 -0.04 2.00
C GLY A 539 -11.39 1.26 1.64
N ASP A 540 -10.69 2.36 1.90
CA ASP A 540 -11.16 3.72 1.59
C ASP A 540 -10.55 4.21 0.28
N VAL A 541 -11.31 5.00 -0.47
CA VAL A 541 -10.88 5.50 -1.78
C VAL A 541 -10.82 7.02 -1.75
N GLY A 542 -9.67 7.54 -2.16
CA GLY A 542 -9.40 8.97 -2.24
C GLY A 542 -9.95 9.62 -3.50
N ALA A 543 -9.97 10.95 -3.48
CA ALA A 543 -10.29 11.77 -4.64
C ALA A 543 -9.35 11.47 -5.80
N GLY A 544 -9.89 11.42 -7.03
CA GLY A 544 -9.11 11.16 -8.24
C GLY A 544 -8.50 9.76 -8.36
N THR A 545 -8.72 8.86 -7.39
CA THR A 545 -8.25 7.47 -7.49
C THR A 545 -8.74 6.84 -8.79
N THR A 546 -7.81 6.16 -9.46
CA THR A 546 -8.05 5.49 -10.74
C THR A 546 -7.67 4.03 -10.58
N VAL A 547 -8.57 3.13 -10.99
CA VAL A 547 -8.32 1.69 -10.93
C VAL A 547 -8.70 1.04 -12.25
N THR A 548 -7.88 0.11 -12.73
CA THR A 548 -8.12 -0.72 -13.90
C THR A 548 -8.07 -2.17 -13.49
N ALA A 549 -9.16 -2.90 -13.76
CA ALA A 549 -9.24 -4.35 -13.61
C ALA A 549 -9.42 -5.00 -15.00
N LEU A 550 -8.76 -6.15 -15.21
CA LEU A 550 -8.86 -6.93 -16.44
C LEU A 550 -9.36 -8.33 -16.14
N TYR A 551 -10.43 -8.73 -16.82
CA TYR A 551 -10.87 -10.12 -16.88
C TYR A 551 -10.50 -10.73 -18.23
N GLU A 552 -9.93 -11.93 -18.23
CA GLU A 552 -9.91 -12.76 -19.45
C GLU A 552 -11.17 -13.62 -19.45
N ILE A 553 -12.03 -13.41 -20.43
CA ILE A 553 -13.30 -14.10 -20.62
C ILE A 553 -13.25 -14.98 -21.87
N THR A 554 -13.90 -16.14 -21.80
CA THR A 554 -14.01 -17.06 -22.93
C THR A 554 -15.47 -17.10 -23.40
N PRO A 555 -15.76 -16.70 -24.65
CA PRO A 555 -17.08 -16.84 -25.21
C PRO A 555 -17.54 -18.31 -25.28
N VAL A 556 -18.83 -18.55 -25.11
CA VAL A 556 -19.41 -19.90 -25.24
C VAL A 556 -19.03 -20.51 -26.60
N GLY A 557 -18.58 -21.77 -26.57
CA GLY A 557 -18.10 -22.50 -27.75
C GLY A 557 -16.58 -22.42 -27.97
N ALA A 558 -15.86 -21.56 -27.24
CA ALA A 558 -14.40 -21.46 -27.28
C ALA A 558 -13.69 -21.98 -26.00
N GLY A 559 -14.46 -22.42 -25.00
CA GLY A 559 -14.01 -22.91 -23.70
C GLY A 559 -13.08 -24.12 -23.73
N GLN A 560 -12.32 -24.32 -22.65
CA GLN A 560 -11.40 -25.45 -22.46
C GLN A 560 -11.95 -26.55 -21.54
N VAL A 561 -12.97 -26.24 -20.75
CA VAL A 561 -13.63 -27.14 -19.81
C VAL A 561 -14.90 -27.70 -20.43
N ASP A 562 -15.03 -29.02 -20.40
CA ASP A 562 -16.23 -29.71 -20.87
C ASP A 562 -17.44 -29.36 -19.99
N PRO A 563 -18.60 -29.05 -20.58
CA PRO A 563 -19.83 -28.81 -19.82
C PRO A 563 -20.17 -30.00 -18.91
N LEU A 564 -20.61 -29.72 -17.68
CA LEU A 564 -21.08 -30.75 -16.76
C LEU A 564 -22.26 -31.52 -17.38
N ARG A 565 -22.12 -32.86 -17.50
CA ARG A 565 -23.18 -33.75 -17.98
C ARG A 565 -24.49 -33.62 -17.18
N TYR A 566 -24.39 -33.25 -15.91
CA TYR A 566 -25.52 -33.15 -14.97
C TYR A 566 -25.71 -31.74 -14.41
N GLY A 567 -25.02 -30.73 -14.97
CA GLY A 567 -25.18 -29.33 -14.58
C GLY A 567 -26.39 -28.71 -15.27
N SER A 568 -27.18 -27.93 -14.54
CA SER A 568 -28.30 -27.17 -15.11
C SER A 568 -27.76 -25.88 -15.72
N THR A 569 -27.80 -25.74 -17.05
CA THR A 569 -27.56 -24.47 -17.76
C THR A 569 -28.89 -23.74 -17.95
N GLU A 570 -29.52 -23.29 -16.88
CA GLU A 570 -30.64 -22.36 -17.00
C GLU A 570 -30.09 -20.94 -17.20
N SER A 571 -29.97 -20.54 -18.46
CA SER A 571 -29.68 -19.14 -18.81
C SER A 571 -30.95 -18.30 -18.63
N PRO A 572 -30.86 -17.07 -18.07
CA PRO A 572 -31.96 -16.12 -18.15
C PRO A 572 -32.31 -15.90 -19.63
N GLN A 573 -33.55 -16.19 -20.02
CA GLN A 573 -34.01 -15.93 -21.40
C GLN A 573 -34.05 -14.42 -21.66
N GLY A 574 -33.29 -13.96 -22.66
CA GLY A 574 -33.52 -12.66 -23.32
C GLY A 574 -32.60 -11.50 -22.95
N SER A 575 -31.43 -11.74 -22.34
CA SER A 575 -30.40 -10.70 -22.16
C SER A 575 -29.21 -10.96 -23.10
N ASP A 576 -28.91 -9.97 -23.95
CA ASP A 576 -27.72 -9.92 -24.82
C ASP A 576 -26.48 -9.41 -24.02
N GLU A 577 -26.56 -9.38 -22.69
CA GLU A 577 -25.49 -8.91 -21.81
C GLU A 577 -24.42 -10.00 -21.64
N ILE A 578 -23.17 -9.56 -21.67
CA ILE A 578 -21.98 -10.40 -21.42
C ILE A 578 -21.78 -10.57 -19.92
N ALA A 579 -21.96 -9.48 -19.16
CA ALA A 579 -21.77 -9.43 -17.72
C ALA A 579 -22.57 -8.26 -17.11
N PHE A 580 -22.62 -8.21 -15.78
CA PHE A 580 -23.26 -7.14 -15.03
C PHE A 580 -22.33 -6.66 -13.91
N LEU A 581 -21.90 -5.40 -13.99
CA LEU A 581 -21.03 -4.75 -12.99
C LEU A 581 -21.88 -4.16 -11.87
N LYS A 582 -21.54 -4.47 -10.64
CA LYS A 582 -22.09 -3.90 -9.41
C LYS A 582 -20.95 -3.30 -8.60
N MET A 583 -21.08 -2.06 -8.18
CA MET A 583 -20.10 -1.39 -7.31
C MET A 583 -20.82 -0.82 -6.09
N ARG A 584 -20.41 -1.28 -4.91
CA ARG A 584 -20.96 -0.88 -3.63
C ARG A 584 -19.97 0.03 -2.93
N TYR A 585 -20.46 1.11 -2.32
CA TYR A 585 -19.63 2.08 -1.61
C TYR A 585 -20.43 2.78 -0.50
N LYS A 586 -19.76 3.32 0.51
CA LYS A 586 -20.33 4.19 1.54
C LYS A 586 -19.78 5.61 1.37
N MET A 587 -20.61 6.63 1.55
CA MET A 587 -20.11 8.01 1.62
C MET A 587 -19.27 8.19 2.90
N PRO A 588 -18.28 9.11 2.94
CA PRO A 588 -17.39 9.26 4.09
C PRO A 588 -18.10 9.44 5.44
N ASP A 589 -19.21 10.18 5.44
CA ASP A 589 -20.03 10.48 6.63
C ASP A 589 -21.29 9.59 6.76
N SER A 590 -21.42 8.55 5.95
CA SER A 590 -22.59 7.67 5.93
C SER A 590 -22.21 6.23 6.27
N ALA A 591 -23.01 5.59 7.12
CA ALA A 591 -22.94 4.14 7.34
C ALA A 591 -23.76 3.34 6.30
N VAL A 592 -24.55 4.03 5.46
CA VAL A 592 -25.42 3.39 4.47
C VAL A 592 -24.68 3.24 3.14
N SER A 593 -24.61 2.00 2.67
CA SER A 593 -24.02 1.63 1.39
C SER A 593 -24.94 1.97 0.21
N GLN A 594 -24.37 2.55 -0.83
CA GLN A 594 -24.98 2.85 -2.13
C GLN A 594 -24.49 1.85 -3.19
N LEU A 595 -25.17 1.80 -4.33
CA LEU A 595 -24.90 0.85 -5.41
C LEU A 595 -24.91 1.54 -6.78
N ILE A 596 -23.85 1.32 -7.56
CA ILE A 596 -23.77 1.63 -8.99
C ILE A 596 -23.89 0.31 -9.74
N GLU A 597 -24.75 0.27 -10.76
CA GLU A 597 -25.00 -0.91 -11.58
C GLU A 597 -24.84 -0.58 -13.06
N VAL A 598 -24.04 -1.37 -13.78
CA VAL A 598 -23.77 -1.15 -15.21
C VAL A 598 -23.83 -2.49 -15.95
N PRO A 599 -24.76 -2.68 -16.89
CA PRO A 599 -24.77 -3.84 -17.76
C PRO A 599 -23.64 -3.76 -18.78
N VAL A 600 -23.01 -4.90 -19.08
CA VAL A 600 -22.00 -5.03 -20.13
C VAL A 600 -22.66 -5.64 -21.36
N THR A 601 -22.89 -4.83 -22.38
CA THR A 601 -23.62 -5.20 -23.60
C THR A 601 -22.72 -5.27 -24.83
N ALA A 602 -23.23 -5.83 -25.93
CA ALA A 602 -22.47 -6.07 -27.14
C ALA A 602 -21.90 -4.81 -27.83
N ASP A 603 -22.46 -3.63 -27.57
CA ASP A 603 -21.97 -2.35 -28.08
C ASP A 603 -20.64 -1.90 -27.44
N LEU A 604 -20.27 -2.49 -26.30
CA LEU A 604 -18.98 -2.29 -25.65
C LEU A 604 -17.88 -3.23 -26.18
N VAL A 605 -18.20 -4.07 -27.17
CA VAL A 605 -17.28 -5.03 -27.77
C VAL A 605 -16.60 -4.43 -29.00
N TYR A 606 -15.28 -4.35 -28.94
CA TYR A 606 -14.41 -3.92 -30.02
C TYR A 606 -13.83 -5.14 -30.75
N GLY A 607 -13.72 -5.04 -32.08
CA GLY A 607 -13.15 -6.10 -32.92
C GLY A 607 -11.62 -6.14 -32.89
N ASP A 608 -10.98 -5.03 -32.54
CA ASP A 608 -9.53 -4.87 -32.39
C ASP A 608 -9.24 -4.08 -31.11
N ILE A 609 -8.16 -4.42 -30.41
CA ILE A 609 -7.70 -3.70 -29.21
C ILE A 609 -7.32 -2.25 -29.53
N ALA A 610 -6.89 -1.96 -30.76
CA ALA A 610 -6.59 -0.59 -31.19
C ALA A 610 -7.84 0.31 -31.16
N ASP A 611 -9.02 -0.25 -31.44
CA ASP A 611 -10.28 0.49 -31.43
C ASP A 611 -10.79 0.73 -29.99
N ALA A 612 -10.41 -0.13 -29.04
CA ALA A 612 -10.68 0.06 -27.60
C ALA A 612 -9.82 1.19 -26.97
N GLY A 613 -8.79 1.66 -27.69
CA GLY A 613 -8.01 2.84 -27.34
C GLY A 613 -6.67 2.57 -26.65
N VAL A 614 -5.95 3.65 -26.36
CA VAL A 614 -4.57 3.58 -25.83
C VAL A 614 -4.48 2.96 -24.44
N ASN A 615 -5.51 3.16 -23.60
CA ASN A 615 -5.56 2.58 -22.25
C ASN A 615 -5.66 1.06 -22.32
N ALA A 616 -6.59 0.52 -23.13
CA ALA A 616 -6.74 -0.90 -23.39
C ALA A 616 -5.44 -1.55 -23.87
N GLN A 617 -4.79 -0.95 -24.88
CA GLN A 617 -3.51 -1.43 -25.41
C GLN A 617 -2.42 -1.46 -24.33
N PHE A 618 -2.31 -0.39 -23.54
CA PHE A 618 -1.27 -0.28 -22.53
C PHE A 618 -1.50 -1.24 -21.35
N ALA A 619 -2.73 -1.29 -20.82
CA ALA A 619 -3.10 -2.19 -19.74
C ALA A 619 -2.88 -3.66 -20.14
N ALA A 620 -3.24 -4.04 -21.37
CA ALA A 620 -2.98 -5.38 -21.89
C ALA A 620 -1.47 -5.67 -22.04
N ALA A 621 -0.66 -4.68 -22.46
CA ALA A 621 0.79 -4.86 -22.52
C ALA A 621 1.41 -5.08 -21.14
N VAL A 622 0.98 -4.32 -20.13
CA VAL A 622 1.43 -4.46 -18.74
C VAL A 622 1.00 -5.81 -18.16
N ALA A 623 -0.23 -6.24 -18.43
CA ALA A 623 -0.72 -7.56 -18.04
C ALA A 623 0.10 -8.69 -18.69
N ALA A 624 0.40 -8.59 -19.99
CA ALA A 624 1.23 -9.57 -20.69
C ALA A 624 2.66 -9.62 -20.12
N PHE A 625 3.25 -8.44 -19.85
CA PHE A 625 4.55 -8.32 -19.19
C PHE A 625 4.57 -8.98 -17.81
N GLY A 626 3.60 -8.65 -16.95
CA GLY A 626 3.51 -9.19 -15.59
C GLY A 626 3.39 -10.71 -15.59
N GLN A 627 2.52 -11.25 -16.44
CA GLN A 627 2.37 -12.70 -16.61
C GLN A 627 3.68 -13.36 -17.10
N LYS A 628 4.38 -12.73 -18.05
CA LYS A 628 5.61 -13.29 -18.61
C LYS A 628 6.79 -13.24 -17.65
N ILE A 629 7.01 -12.11 -16.97
CA ILE A 629 8.15 -11.94 -16.05
C ILE A 629 8.02 -12.87 -14.83
N LYS A 630 6.81 -13.06 -14.30
CA LYS A 630 6.55 -14.00 -13.18
C LYS A 630 6.51 -15.49 -13.58
N SER A 631 6.64 -15.81 -14.88
CA SER A 631 6.44 -17.17 -15.40
C SER A 631 5.03 -17.72 -15.09
N SER A 632 3.99 -16.90 -15.27
CA SER A 632 2.60 -17.35 -15.13
C SER A 632 2.28 -18.46 -16.13
N ALA A 633 1.34 -19.34 -15.75
CA ALA A 633 0.82 -20.38 -16.63
C ALA A 633 0.25 -19.81 -17.95
N TYR A 634 -0.20 -18.56 -17.94
CA TYR A 634 -0.84 -17.87 -19.07
C TYR A 634 0.10 -16.91 -19.82
N GLY A 635 1.31 -16.66 -19.31
CA GLY A 635 2.21 -15.59 -19.79
C GLY A 635 3.23 -15.98 -20.86
N SER A 636 3.18 -17.20 -21.38
CA SER A 636 4.24 -17.73 -22.26
C SER A 636 4.03 -17.47 -23.76
N ALA A 637 2.81 -17.10 -24.17
CA ALA A 637 2.44 -17.05 -25.59
C ALA A 637 3.02 -15.85 -26.35
N MET A 638 3.15 -14.68 -25.71
CA MET A 638 3.71 -13.48 -26.35
C MET A 638 5.23 -13.39 -26.14
N SER A 639 5.95 -13.01 -27.18
CA SER A 639 7.35 -12.62 -27.13
C SER A 639 7.54 -11.25 -26.46
N TRP A 640 8.75 -10.96 -25.98
CA TRP A 640 9.06 -9.62 -25.45
C TRP A 640 8.91 -8.53 -26.50
N ALA A 641 9.20 -8.84 -27.77
CA ALA A 641 9.04 -7.92 -28.89
C ALA A 641 7.57 -7.55 -29.13
N GLU A 642 6.66 -8.52 -29.04
CA GLU A 642 5.21 -8.28 -29.17
C GLU A 642 4.67 -7.47 -27.98
N ILE A 643 5.09 -7.77 -26.76
CA ILE A 643 4.74 -7.00 -25.55
C ILE A 643 5.21 -5.55 -25.70
N LYS A 644 6.45 -5.34 -26.14
CA LYS A 644 7.01 -4.02 -26.39
C LYS A 644 6.22 -3.26 -27.45
N ALA A 645 5.90 -3.90 -28.57
CA ALA A 645 5.13 -3.28 -29.65
C ALA A 645 3.74 -2.84 -29.16
N LEU A 646 3.07 -3.67 -28.37
CA LEU A 646 1.77 -3.35 -27.77
C LEU A 646 1.89 -2.18 -26.77
N ALA A 647 2.91 -2.18 -25.92
CA ALA A 647 3.18 -1.07 -24.99
C ALA A 647 3.47 0.25 -25.72
N GLN A 648 4.20 0.19 -26.85
CA GLN A 648 4.49 1.35 -27.68
C GLN A 648 3.22 1.92 -28.35
N ALA A 649 2.33 1.04 -28.83
CA ALA A 649 1.04 1.45 -29.39
C ALA A 649 0.16 2.13 -28.32
N GLY A 650 0.13 1.58 -27.10
CA GLY A 650 -0.60 2.14 -25.96
C GLY A 650 0.10 3.28 -25.21
N ARG A 651 1.27 3.79 -25.66
CA ARG A 651 2.03 4.77 -24.88
C ARG A 651 1.24 6.04 -24.57
N GLY A 652 0.44 6.53 -25.52
CA GLY A 652 -0.37 7.74 -25.34
C GLY A 652 0.45 8.99 -24.94
N VAL A 653 -0.20 9.91 -24.23
CA VAL A 653 0.42 11.05 -23.55
C VAL A 653 1.10 10.55 -22.27
N ASP A 654 2.34 10.97 -22.03
CA ASP A 654 3.18 10.45 -20.96
C ASP A 654 4.09 11.56 -20.39
N ASP A 655 3.48 12.61 -19.85
CA ASP A 655 4.19 13.80 -19.36
C ASP A 655 5.17 13.46 -18.20
N GLY A 656 4.84 12.43 -17.41
CA GLY A 656 5.70 11.89 -16.35
C GLY A 656 6.78 10.93 -16.85
N GLY A 657 6.71 10.46 -18.09
CA GLY A 657 7.67 9.51 -18.67
C GLY A 657 7.56 8.07 -18.14
N TYR A 658 6.50 7.74 -17.40
CA TYR A 658 6.29 6.44 -16.76
C TYR A 658 6.07 5.33 -17.80
N ARG A 659 5.23 5.58 -18.82
CA ARG A 659 4.94 4.57 -19.85
C ARG A 659 6.16 4.34 -20.75
N ALA A 660 6.95 5.39 -21.01
CA ALA A 660 8.22 5.29 -21.72
C ALA A 660 9.29 4.53 -20.91
N GLU A 661 9.32 4.68 -19.59
CA GLU A 661 10.16 3.87 -18.69
C GLU A 661 9.79 2.40 -18.73
N PHE A 662 8.50 2.08 -18.62
CA PHE A 662 8.02 0.72 -18.75
C PHE A 662 8.50 0.03 -20.03
N ILE A 663 8.41 0.72 -21.18
CA ILE A 663 8.88 0.19 -22.46
C ILE A 663 10.38 -0.16 -22.41
N ARG A 664 11.21 0.61 -21.68
CA ARG A 664 12.63 0.28 -21.45
C ARG A 664 12.78 -0.92 -20.52
N LEU A 665 11.93 -1.04 -19.49
CA LEU A 665 11.95 -2.21 -18.59
C LEU A 665 11.59 -3.51 -19.34
N VAL A 666 10.73 -3.46 -20.36
CA VAL A 666 10.48 -4.61 -21.24
C VAL A 666 11.76 -5.05 -21.96
N ASP A 667 12.58 -4.11 -22.44
CA ASP A 667 13.89 -4.43 -23.05
C ASP A 667 14.86 -5.05 -22.03
N MET A 668 14.88 -4.54 -20.80
CA MET A 668 15.73 -5.06 -19.73
C MET A 668 15.31 -6.47 -19.32
N ALA A 669 14.00 -6.71 -19.17
CA ALA A 669 13.44 -8.03 -18.94
C ALA A 669 13.80 -9.01 -20.07
N ALA A 670 13.76 -8.57 -21.33
CA ALA A 670 14.14 -9.38 -22.48
C ALA A 670 15.63 -9.77 -22.47
N LEU A 671 16.51 -8.92 -21.94
CA LEU A 671 17.94 -9.23 -21.78
C LEU A 671 18.19 -10.22 -20.63
N LEU A 672 17.50 -10.06 -19.51
CA LEU A 672 17.69 -10.88 -18.30
C LEU A 672 17.01 -12.24 -18.40
N LYS A 673 15.85 -12.29 -19.06
CA LYS A 673 15.00 -13.47 -19.22
C LYS A 673 14.57 -13.58 -20.68
N PRO A 674 15.48 -13.92 -21.62
CA PRO A 674 15.16 -13.96 -23.04
C PRO A 674 14.02 -14.93 -23.34
N ASP A 675 13.30 -14.66 -24.44
CA ASP A 675 12.35 -15.62 -24.96
C ASP A 675 13.06 -16.96 -25.14
N ASN A 676 12.44 -18.06 -24.71
CA ASN A 676 12.97 -19.39 -24.95
C ASN A 676 13.12 -19.54 -26.46
N THR A 677 14.33 -19.35 -26.98
CA THR A 677 14.68 -19.72 -28.33
C THR A 677 14.62 -21.23 -28.33
N THR A 678 13.46 -21.79 -28.67
CA THR A 678 13.39 -23.15 -29.17
C THR A 678 14.30 -23.16 -30.39
N SER A 679 15.53 -23.61 -30.18
CA SER A 679 16.43 -24.01 -31.25
C SER A 679 15.63 -25.01 -32.10
N ARG A 680 15.39 -24.60 -33.34
CA ARG A 680 14.89 -25.35 -34.51
C ARG A 680 14.60 -26.84 -34.34
#